data_AF-A0A944SWL1-F1
#
_entry.id   AF-A0A944SWL1-F1
#
_cell.length_a   1.000
_cell.length_b   1.000
_cell.length_c   1.000
_cell.angle_alpha   90.00
_cell.angle_beta   90.00
_cell.angle_gamma   90.00
#
_symmetry.space_group_name_H-M   'P 1'
#
loop_
_entity.id
_entity.type
_entity.pdbx_description
1 polymer ?
#
loop_
_entity_poly.entity_id
_entity_poly.type
_entity_poly.pdbx_seq_one_letter_code
_entity_poly.pdbx_strand_id
1 'polypeptide(L)'
;ISLDETKEQKKFAGSNVDEAYYYYKKAMHEGENYDVQKETLHSFQKEVESYTPIITKKRVILEEAENRLLKVKADQINLEKELADLTRAKSQLELTMDYYKPFPFFWRPAEILQTVIPGFGVNSFKEIIYRVDRCMTCHISYQDEHYKDFEQPLKTHPDLDILIKKHPPESTGCTWCHLGQGSATAPAEHAHGSHHETDQTLEVNEPILHGNFQQATCRNCHAEVVNLEGAPLLSKGKQLFIKLGCHGCHLADGYSKEGKVGPGLLRIASKVDPSWLYRWIKNPKGYLPKTRMPEFGFNEHDLQGVTAYILDASEKEFKLNRTFDPGDEEKGKKLFETVGCQACHTLNGKGENHAPDLSNIAQKVNADWLVTWIGGPHTYNPKSKMPDLRLNEEDATDIATYLIQFGKKKVIPGLEAKLRDPALIKHGETVVRRRGCFACHDIKGMEKEGRIAPELSAFGRKMIAELEFGDSHIPHTWEAWAGQKLKKPDTFRTERVLDKMPNFHLSQDDIDALLVLLKGFNGSKIPSKFRKILSEKEKKIETGRRIITKYNCRGCHNVEGEGGDIQKYLKAKSQYPPPLEMGNYHVGERLKSSWLYSFLRSPTPVRTWIKVKMPTFAFSDQEVKGLTEYFEAMSPGAEYETGVHKEKDNAVAQKGAEMVTYMDCGRCHDDGQKGIEFSLASQRLRQEWIP
;
A
#
# COMPACT_ATOMS: atom_id res chain seq x y z
N ILE A 1 23.99 -35.30 -34.53
CA ILE A 1 24.35 -33.95 -35.05
C ILE A 1 25.78 -33.94 -35.59
N SER A 2 26.85 -33.78 -34.78
CA SER A 2 28.21 -33.62 -35.34
C SER A 2 28.77 -34.83 -36.12
N LEU A 3 28.36 -36.06 -35.80
CA LEU A 3 28.73 -37.26 -36.57
C LEU A 3 27.99 -37.31 -37.92
N ASP A 4 26.70 -36.98 -37.90
CA ASP A 4 25.84 -37.02 -39.08
C ASP A 4 26.23 -35.95 -40.09
N GLU A 5 26.54 -34.74 -39.62
CA GLU A 5 27.09 -33.65 -40.44
C GLU A 5 28.38 -34.07 -41.17
N THR A 6 29.28 -34.79 -40.49
CA THR A 6 30.53 -35.26 -41.11
C THR A 6 30.31 -36.40 -42.11
N LYS A 7 29.30 -37.27 -41.88
CA LYS A 7 28.89 -38.28 -42.86
C LYS A 7 28.28 -37.63 -44.11
N GLU A 8 27.50 -36.58 -43.91
CA GLU A 8 26.88 -35.80 -44.99
C GLU A 8 27.93 -35.07 -45.82
N GLN A 9 28.92 -34.43 -45.18
CA GLN A 9 30.09 -33.83 -45.86
C GLN A 9 30.86 -34.85 -46.70
N LYS A 10 31.11 -36.07 -46.18
CA LYS A 10 31.73 -37.15 -46.95
C LYS A 10 30.91 -37.52 -48.19
N LYS A 11 29.57 -37.51 -48.08
CA LYS A 11 28.67 -37.81 -49.21
C LYS A 11 28.72 -36.71 -50.28
N PHE A 12 28.76 -35.44 -49.87
CA PHE A 12 28.96 -34.31 -50.79
C PHE A 12 30.31 -34.38 -51.49
N ALA A 13 31.40 -34.63 -50.76
CA ALA A 13 32.73 -34.84 -51.35
C ALA A 13 32.76 -36.02 -52.34
N GLY A 14 32.01 -37.09 -52.05
CA GLY A 14 31.83 -38.21 -52.98
C GLY A 14 31.16 -37.82 -54.30
N SER A 15 30.22 -36.87 -54.27
CA SER A 15 29.58 -36.38 -55.49
C SER A 15 30.56 -35.63 -56.40
N ASN A 16 31.53 -34.92 -55.81
CA ASN A 16 32.60 -34.26 -56.57
C ASN A 16 33.57 -35.26 -57.23
N VAL A 17 33.77 -36.44 -56.64
CA VAL A 17 34.55 -37.53 -57.25
C VAL A 17 33.84 -38.07 -58.50
N ASP A 18 32.53 -38.28 -58.44
CA ASP A 18 31.74 -38.76 -59.57
C ASP A 18 31.74 -37.75 -60.74
N GLU A 19 31.61 -36.45 -60.41
CA GLU A 19 31.71 -35.37 -61.39
C GLU A 19 33.11 -35.30 -62.04
N ALA A 20 34.17 -35.32 -61.23
CA ALA A 20 35.54 -35.30 -61.74
C ALA A 20 35.86 -36.55 -62.59
N TYR A 21 35.30 -37.71 -62.23
CA TYR A 21 35.45 -38.95 -63.00
C TYR A 21 34.79 -38.84 -64.38
N TYR A 22 33.60 -38.24 -64.45
CA TYR A 22 32.91 -37.99 -65.70
C TYR A 22 33.75 -37.10 -66.63
N TYR A 23 34.28 -35.97 -66.14
CA TYR A 23 35.09 -35.08 -66.95
C TYR A 23 36.43 -35.69 -67.37
N TYR A 24 37.07 -36.47 -66.50
CA TYR A 24 38.26 -37.25 -66.86
C TYR A 24 37.98 -38.24 -68.01
N LYS A 25 36.87 -38.99 -67.92
CA LYS A 25 36.46 -39.94 -68.97
C LYS A 25 36.08 -39.23 -70.27
N LYS A 26 35.40 -38.10 -70.17
CA LYS A 26 35.03 -37.28 -71.33
C LYS A 26 36.28 -36.79 -72.08
N ALA A 27 37.24 -36.18 -71.38
CA ALA A 27 38.50 -35.71 -71.98
C ALA A 27 39.31 -36.86 -72.63
N MET A 28 39.33 -38.03 -71.98
CA MET A 28 39.90 -39.25 -72.56
C MET A 28 39.23 -39.67 -73.89
N HIS A 29 37.90 -39.56 -73.98
CA HIS A 29 37.15 -39.95 -75.17
C HIS A 29 37.22 -38.93 -76.31
N GLU A 30 37.35 -37.64 -75.98
CA GLU A 30 37.45 -36.54 -76.95
C GLU A 30 38.89 -36.34 -77.47
N GLY A 31 39.87 -37.10 -76.94
CA GLY A 31 41.27 -37.08 -77.38
C GLY A 31 42.07 -35.88 -76.86
N GLU A 32 41.56 -35.19 -75.83
CA GLU A 32 42.21 -34.04 -75.19
C GLU A 32 43.25 -34.49 -74.15
N ASN A 33 44.20 -33.61 -73.79
CA ASN A 33 45.11 -33.89 -72.67
C ASN A 33 44.32 -33.89 -71.35
N TYR A 34 44.32 -35.03 -70.66
CA TYR A 34 43.49 -35.31 -69.48
C TYR A 34 44.28 -35.38 -68.16
N ASP A 35 45.57 -35.02 -68.16
CA ASP A 35 46.43 -35.16 -66.98
C ASP A 35 45.91 -34.34 -65.79
N VAL A 36 45.37 -33.13 -66.05
CA VAL A 36 44.79 -32.24 -65.03
C VAL A 36 43.53 -32.83 -64.41
N GLN A 37 42.63 -33.38 -65.24
CA GLN A 37 41.38 -34.00 -64.79
C GLN A 37 41.65 -35.27 -63.98
N LYS A 38 42.68 -36.03 -64.35
CA LYS A 38 43.13 -37.20 -63.61
C LYS A 38 43.71 -36.85 -62.24
N GLU A 39 44.56 -35.81 -62.16
CA GLU A 39 45.06 -35.32 -60.87
C GLU A 39 43.93 -34.75 -59.99
N THR A 40 42.96 -34.05 -60.60
CA THR A 40 41.79 -33.51 -59.90
C THR A 40 40.93 -34.63 -59.31
N LEU A 41 40.69 -35.72 -60.06
CA LEU A 41 40.01 -36.91 -59.56
C LEU A 41 40.76 -37.54 -58.38
N HIS A 42 42.08 -37.71 -58.49
CA HIS A 42 42.89 -38.26 -57.40
C HIS A 42 42.87 -37.37 -56.16
N SER A 43 42.84 -36.05 -56.32
CA SER A 43 42.71 -35.08 -55.23
C SER A 43 41.40 -35.27 -54.47
N PHE A 44 40.26 -35.32 -55.17
CA PHE A 44 38.96 -35.52 -54.53
C PHE A 44 38.80 -36.92 -53.92
N GLN A 45 39.40 -37.96 -54.52
CA GLN A 45 39.42 -39.30 -53.93
C GLN A 45 40.15 -39.29 -52.57
N LYS A 46 41.31 -38.63 -52.48
CA LYS A 46 42.04 -38.47 -51.21
C LYS A 46 41.24 -37.67 -50.18
N GLU A 47 40.51 -36.64 -50.62
CA GLU A 47 39.63 -35.86 -49.74
C GLU A 47 38.53 -36.73 -49.13
N VAL A 48 37.82 -37.54 -49.94
CA VAL A 48 36.78 -38.46 -49.45
C VAL A 48 37.35 -39.51 -48.49
N GLU A 49 38.55 -40.03 -48.77
CA GLU A 49 39.23 -40.98 -47.89
C GLU A 49 39.57 -40.36 -46.53
N SER A 50 39.93 -39.07 -46.49
CA SER A 50 40.29 -38.34 -45.27
C SER A 50 39.17 -38.26 -44.23
N TYR A 51 37.90 -38.34 -44.65
CA TYR A 51 36.75 -38.31 -43.73
C TYR A 51 36.54 -39.62 -42.96
N THR A 52 37.02 -40.75 -43.49
CA THR A 52 36.83 -42.08 -42.87
C THR A 52 37.40 -42.19 -41.45
N PRO A 53 38.66 -41.79 -41.17
CA PRO A 53 39.18 -41.78 -39.80
C PRO A 53 38.44 -40.79 -38.88
N ILE A 54 37.98 -39.66 -39.41
CA ILE A 54 37.24 -38.64 -38.64
C ILE A 54 35.88 -39.19 -38.19
N ILE A 55 35.12 -39.81 -39.10
CA ILE A 55 33.83 -40.44 -38.79
C ILE A 55 34.01 -41.56 -37.78
N THR A 56 35.06 -42.38 -37.93
CA THR A 56 35.36 -43.48 -37.01
C THR A 56 35.62 -42.96 -35.59
N LYS A 57 36.46 -41.91 -35.46
CA LYS A 57 36.75 -41.29 -34.16
C LYS A 57 35.51 -40.69 -33.52
N LYS A 58 34.68 -39.97 -34.29
CA LYS A 58 33.44 -39.38 -33.78
C LYS A 58 32.41 -40.43 -33.34
N ARG A 59 32.34 -41.57 -34.03
CA ARG A 59 31.47 -42.69 -33.65
C ARG A 59 31.86 -43.29 -32.30
N VAL A 60 33.15 -43.51 -32.06
CA VAL A 60 33.64 -44.02 -30.76
C VAL A 60 33.27 -43.07 -29.62
N ILE A 61 33.46 -41.76 -29.82
CA ILE A 61 33.08 -40.75 -28.82
C ILE A 61 31.58 -40.78 -28.53
N LEU A 62 30.74 -40.97 -29.56
CA LEU A 62 29.29 -41.05 -29.41
C LEU A 62 28.90 -42.29 -28.60
N GLU A 63 29.43 -43.47 -28.93
CA GLU A 63 29.18 -44.71 -28.19
C GLU A 63 29.61 -44.60 -26.71
N GLU A 64 30.77 -43.99 -26.43
CA GLU A 64 31.21 -43.74 -25.06
C GLU A 64 30.29 -42.77 -24.28
N ALA A 65 29.73 -41.77 -24.96
CA ALA A 65 28.78 -40.84 -24.34
C ALA A 65 27.42 -41.50 -24.09
N GLU A 66 26.93 -42.30 -25.04
CA GLU A 66 25.68 -43.05 -24.91
C GLU A 66 25.75 -44.08 -23.78
N ASN A 67 26.87 -44.80 -23.67
CA ASN A 67 27.11 -45.76 -22.58
C ASN A 67 27.15 -45.07 -21.21
N ARG A 68 27.77 -43.89 -21.11
CA ARG A 68 27.76 -43.08 -19.88
C ARG A 68 26.35 -42.62 -19.52
N LEU A 69 25.56 -42.17 -20.49
CA LEU A 69 24.18 -41.75 -20.27
C LEU A 69 23.30 -42.92 -19.81
N LEU A 70 23.47 -44.10 -20.41
CA LEU A 70 22.77 -45.32 -20.01
C LEU A 70 23.04 -45.68 -18.55
N LYS A 71 24.30 -45.56 -18.11
CA LYS A 71 24.66 -45.80 -16.71
C LYS A 71 23.98 -44.81 -15.76
N VAL A 72 24.01 -43.51 -16.09
CA VAL A 72 23.33 -42.49 -15.28
C VAL A 72 21.82 -42.70 -15.22
N LYS A 73 21.19 -43.11 -16.32
CA LYS A 73 19.75 -43.46 -16.35
C LYS A 73 19.44 -44.68 -15.48
N ALA A 74 20.29 -45.69 -15.49
CA ALA A 74 20.13 -46.86 -14.62
C ALA A 74 20.27 -46.46 -13.14
N ASP A 75 21.24 -45.61 -12.80
CA ASP A 75 21.41 -45.08 -11.46
C ASP A 75 20.21 -44.24 -11.01
N GLN A 76 19.65 -43.41 -11.91
CA GLN A 76 18.43 -42.64 -11.66
C GLN A 76 17.24 -43.55 -11.33
N ILE A 77 17.02 -44.61 -12.11
CA ILE A 77 15.92 -45.57 -11.89
C ILE A 77 16.09 -46.28 -10.54
N ASN A 78 17.32 -46.64 -10.17
CA ASN A 78 17.60 -47.26 -8.87
C ASN A 78 17.33 -46.30 -7.72
N LEU A 79 17.75 -45.03 -7.84
CA LEU A 79 17.48 -43.99 -6.84
C LEU A 79 15.97 -43.69 -6.71
N GLU A 80 15.23 -43.66 -7.82
CA GLU A 80 13.77 -43.49 -7.81
C GLU A 80 13.08 -44.66 -7.08
N LYS A 81 13.57 -45.88 -7.27
CA LYS A 81 13.08 -47.05 -6.56
C LYS A 81 13.40 -47.00 -5.07
N GLU A 82 14.63 -46.64 -4.71
CA GLU A 82 15.05 -46.49 -3.31
C GLU A 82 14.26 -45.38 -2.60
N LEU A 83 14.01 -44.27 -3.29
CA LEU A 83 13.14 -43.20 -2.80
C LEU A 83 11.70 -43.69 -2.60
N ALA A 84 11.15 -44.49 -3.51
CA ALA A 84 9.81 -45.05 -3.37
C ALA A 84 9.72 -46.03 -2.18
N ASP A 85 10.74 -46.86 -1.98
CA ASP A 85 10.81 -47.80 -0.85
C ASP A 85 10.97 -47.06 0.49
N LEU A 86 11.85 -46.05 0.55
CA LEU A 86 11.99 -45.17 1.72
C LEU A 86 10.71 -44.38 2.02
N THR A 87 10.02 -43.90 0.99
CA THR A 87 8.73 -43.21 1.13
C THR A 87 7.68 -44.15 1.70
N ARG A 88 7.61 -45.39 1.20
CA ARG A 88 6.70 -46.41 1.74
C ARG A 88 7.05 -46.77 3.19
N ALA A 89 8.33 -46.90 3.53
CA ALA A 89 8.79 -47.17 4.88
C ALA A 89 8.46 -46.00 5.83
N LYS A 90 8.67 -44.75 5.38
CA LYS A 90 8.25 -43.54 6.08
C LYS A 90 6.74 -43.55 6.34
N SER A 91 5.91 -43.81 5.33
CA SER A 91 4.46 -43.89 5.48
C SER A 91 4.02 -45.00 6.43
N GLN A 92 4.71 -46.15 6.44
CA GLN A 92 4.46 -47.21 7.42
C GLN A 92 4.82 -46.79 8.85
N LEU A 93 5.95 -46.09 9.04
CA LEU A 93 6.36 -45.55 10.34
C LEU A 93 5.38 -44.46 10.82
N GLU A 94 4.91 -43.61 9.93
CA GLU A 94 3.85 -42.61 10.20
C GLU A 94 2.52 -43.30 10.59
N LEU A 95 2.10 -44.36 9.90
CA LEU A 95 0.95 -45.18 10.32
C LEU A 95 1.16 -45.86 11.68
N THR A 96 2.41 -46.10 12.07
CA THR A 96 2.73 -46.61 13.41
C THR A 96 2.62 -45.52 14.48
N MET A 97 2.70 -44.23 14.11
CA MET A 97 2.45 -43.10 15.01
C MET A 97 0.95 -42.84 15.28
N ASP A 98 0.06 -43.22 14.35
CA ASP A 98 -1.41 -43.13 14.55
C ASP A 98 -1.91 -44.00 15.72
N TYR A 99 -1.12 -45.01 16.10
CA TYR A 99 -1.38 -45.88 17.23
C TYR A 99 -0.23 -45.87 18.24
N TYR A 100 -0.38 -45.08 19.31
CA TYR A 100 0.53 -45.17 20.45
C TYR A 100 0.38 -46.54 21.13
N LYS A 101 1.50 -47.26 21.26
CA LYS A 101 1.56 -48.61 21.82
C LYS A 101 2.26 -48.58 23.20
N PRO A 102 1.57 -48.14 24.28
CA PRO A 102 2.17 -48.08 25.61
C PRO A 102 2.56 -49.47 26.14
N PHE A 103 1.94 -50.54 25.63
CA PHE A 103 2.25 -51.93 25.99
C PHE A 103 2.10 -52.86 24.77
N PRO A 104 2.79 -54.02 24.71
CA PRO A 104 2.81 -54.92 23.55
C PRO A 104 1.44 -55.41 23.03
N PHE A 105 0.38 -55.28 23.84
CA PHE A 105 -0.96 -55.80 23.56
C PHE A 105 -2.08 -54.74 23.57
N PHE A 106 -1.79 -53.47 23.88
CA PHE A 106 -2.79 -52.40 23.94
C PHE A 106 -2.47 -51.30 22.94
N TRP A 107 -3.39 -51.10 22.00
CA TRP A 107 -3.36 -50.00 21.06
C TRP A 107 -4.26 -48.90 21.58
N ARG A 108 -3.73 -47.68 21.75
CA ARG A 108 -4.57 -46.48 21.95
C ARG A 108 -4.48 -45.63 20.69
N PRO A 109 -5.60 -45.37 19.99
CA PRO A 109 -5.59 -44.40 18.91
C PRO A 109 -5.23 -43.02 19.48
N ALA A 110 -4.55 -42.20 18.68
CA ALA A 110 -4.40 -40.78 19.01
C ALA A 110 -5.79 -40.15 19.24
N GLU A 111 -5.93 -39.36 20.30
CA GLU A 111 -7.18 -38.66 20.57
C GLU A 111 -7.42 -37.63 19.46
N ILE A 112 -8.53 -37.75 18.74
CA ILE A 112 -8.92 -36.76 17.73
C ILE A 112 -9.50 -35.55 18.46
N LEU A 113 -8.68 -34.51 18.58
CA LEU A 113 -9.09 -33.22 19.10
C LEU A 113 -9.84 -32.46 18.00
N GLN A 114 -11.10 -32.11 18.27
CA GLN A 114 -11.97 -31.50 17.28
C GLN A 114 -12.65 -30.24 17.84
N THR A 115 -12.56 -29.14 17.07
CA THR A 115 -13.35 -27.93 17.27
C THR A 115 -14.33 -27.77 16.11
N VAL A 116 -15.60 -27.45 16.40
CA VAL A 116 -16.59 -27.11 15.37
C VAL A 116 -16.80 -25.61 15.37
N ILE A 117 -16.43 -24.97 14.27
CA ILE A 117 -16.51 -23.53 14.09
C ILE A 117 -17.48 -23.19 12.95
N PRO A 118 -18.12 -22.01 12.97
CA PRO A 118 -18.71 -21.44 11.76
C PRO A 118 -17.72 -21.48 10.60
N GLY A 119 -18.13 -21.97 9.45
CA GLY A 119 -17.42 -21.80 8.20
C GLY A 119 -17.49 -20.35 7.71
N PHE A 120 -16.93 -20.14 6.52
CA PHE A 120 -16.88 -18.86 5.83
C PHE A 120 -18.08 -18.62 4.89
N GLY A 121 -18.82 -19.67 4.55
CA GLY A 121 -19.93 -19.71 3.62
C GLY A 121 -21.29 -19.80 4.29
N VAL A 122 -22.32 -19.57 3.48
CA VAL A 122 -23.72 -19.84 3.83
C VAL A 122 -24.31 -20.79 2.80
N ASN A 123 -25.20 -21.66 3.23
CA ASN A 123 -25.95 -22.53 2.34
C ASN A 123 -26.97 -21.71 1.51
N SER A 124 -27.68 -22.38 0.59
CA SER A 124 -28.72 -21.75 -0.24
C SER A 124 -29.86 -21.11 0.57
N PHE A 125 -29.99 -21.45 1.86
CA PHE A 125 -30.97 -20.92 2.80
C PHE A 125 -30.43 -19.76 3.65
N LYS A 126 -29.22 -19.25 3.35
CA LYS A 126 -28.52 -18.19 4.10
C LYS A 126 -28.13 -18.59 5.53
N GLU A 127 -28.07 -19.88 5.81
CA GLU A 127 -27.58 -20.40 7.09
C GLU A 127 -26.07 -20.66 7.00
N ILE A 128 -25.38 -20.44 8.11
CA ILE A 128 -23.94 -20.66 8.21
C ILE A 128 -23.63 -22.14 8.03
N ILE A 129 -22.71 -22.45 7.11
CA ILE A 129 -22.13 -23.79 7.01
C ILE A 129 -21.09 -23.92 8.11
N TYR A 130 -21.10 -25.00 8.89
CA TYR A 130 -20.11 -25.24 9.93
C TYR A 130 -18.92 -26.02 9.37
N ARG A 131 -17.73 -25.67 9.86
CA ARG A 131 -16.46 -26.32 9.55
C ARG A 131 -15.95 -27.08 10.77
N VAL A 132 -15.42 -28.27 10.50
CA VAL A 132 -14.72 -29.09 11.49
C VAL A 132 -13.23 -28.80 11.40
N ASP A 133 -12.60 -28.59 12.55
CA ASP A 133 -11.17 -28.35 12.70
C ASP A 133 -10.55 -29.40 13.62
N ARG A 134 -9.55 -30.12 13.12
CA ARG A 134 -8.85 -31.19 13.84
C ARG A 134 -7.35 -30.96 13.92
N CYS A 135 -6.87 -29.76 13.62
CA CYS A 135 -5.44 -29.47 13.53
C CYS A 135 -4.70 -29.75 14.86
N MET A 136 -5.37 -29.53 16.00
CA MET A 136 -4.82 -29.84 17.33
C MET A 136 -4.56 -31.34 17.57
N THR A 137 -5.10 -32.24 16.75
CA THR A 137 -4.81 -33.68 16.83
C THR A 137 -3.33 -33.96 16.58
N CYS A 138 -2.70 -33.22 15.67
CA CYS A 138 -1.27 -33.36 15.36
C CYS A 138 -0.43 -32.26 16.01
N HIS A 139 -0.94 -31.02 16.04
CA HIS A 139 -0.26 -29.85 16.61
C HIS A 139 -0.51 -29.70 18.11
N ILE A 140 -0.28 -30.76 18.88
CA ILE A 140 -0.66 -30.83 20.32
C ILE A 140 0.07 -29.82 21.21
N SER A 141 1.25 -29.36 20.78
CA SER A 141 2.15 -28.50 21.57
C SER A 141 1.99 -27.01 21.27
N TYR A 142 0.92 -26.59 20.57
CA TYR A 142 0.73 -25.22 20.07
C TYR A 142 0.80 -24.11 21.14
N GLN A 143 0.59 -24.44 22.42
CA GLN A 143 0.59 -23.50 23.54
C GLN A 143 1.76 -23.68 24.52
N ASP A 144 2.63 -24.67 24.28
CA ASP A 144 3.70 -25.03 25.21
C ASP A 144 5.04 -24.42 24.78
N GLU A 145 5.53 -23.43 25.53
CA GLU A 145 6.80 -22.74 25.25
C GLU A 145 8.02 -23.68 25.22
N HIS A 146 7.94 -24.85 25.86
CA HIS A 146 9.00 -25.85 25.83
C HIS A 146 9.34 -26.27 24.39
N TYR A 147 8.34 -26.29 23.50
CA TYR A 147 8.49 -26.74 22.12
C TYR A 147 8.77 -25.61 21.12
N LYS A 148 9.19 -24.43 21.57
CA LYS A 148 9.46 -23.28 20.69
C LYS A 148 10.52 -23.54 19.62
N ASP A 149 11.54 -24.34 19.95
CA ASP A 149 12.69 -24.63 19.09
C ASP A 149 12.55 -26.00 18.37
N PHE A 150 11.40 -26.67 18.51
CA PHE A 150 11.12 -27.94 17.86
C PHE A 150 10.69 -27.73 16.40
N GLU A 151 10.75 -28.80 15.62
CA GLU A 151 10.19 -28.84 14.27
C GLU A 151 8.67 -29.11 14.29
N GLN A 152 8.00 -28.73 13.21
CA GLN A 152 6.58 -29.08 13.01
C GLN A 152 6.43 -30.62 12.96
N PRO A 153 5.34 -31.19 13.51
CA PRO A 153 4.14 -30.52 14.05
C PRO A 153 4.19 -30.14 15.53
N LEU A 154 5.27 -30.48 16.25
CA LEU A 154 5.39 -30.22 17.69
C LEU A 154 5.80 -28.79 18.02
N LYS A 155 6.22 -28.00 17.03
CA LYS A 155 6.60 -26.60 17.25
C LYS A 155 5.44 -25.80 17.84
N THR A 156 5.71 -25.05 18.92
CA THR A 156 4.72 -24.17 19.55
C THR A 156 4.40 -22.94 18.70
N HIS A 157 3.27 -22.29 18.98
CA HIS A 157 2.85 -21.10 18.26
C HIS A 157 3.70 -19.88 18.69
N PRO A 158 4.13 -19.00 17.76
CA PRO A 158 4.76 -17.73 18.12
C PRO A 158 3.77 -16.79 18.83
N ASP A 159 4.25 -15.84 19.62
CA ASP A 159 3.43 -14.78 20.24
C ASP A 159 2.17 -15.31 20.96
N LEU A 160 2.34 -16.28 21.86
CA LEU A 160 1.25 -16.97 22.57
C LEU A 160 0.22 -16.02 23.18
N ASP A 161 0.66 -14.89 23.74
CA ASP A 161 -0.22 -13.87 24.34
C ASP A 161 -1.18 -13.23 23.34
N ILE A 162 -0.76 -13.06 22.09
CA ILE A 162 -1.52 -12.36 21.06
C ILE A 162 -2.33 -13.35 20.23
N LEU A 163 -1.73 -14.48 19.85
CA LEU A 163 -2.30 -15.36 18.84
C LEU A 163 -3.03 -16.56 19.44
N ILE A 164 -2.64 -17.06 20.62
CA ILE A 164 -3.32 -18.19 21.27
C ILE A 164 -4.22 -17.72 22.43
N LYS A 165 -3.69 -16.96 23.40
CA LYS A 165 -4.48 -16.54 24.58
C LYS A 165 -5.68 -15.67 24.22
N LYS A 166 -5.57 -14.82 23.18
CA LYS A 166 -6.71 -14.03 22.66
C LYS A 166 -7.60 -14.82 21.70
N HIS A 167 -7.11 -15.90 21.10
CA HIS A 167 -7.84 -16.73 20.12
C HIS A 167 -7.66 -18.22 20.42
N PRO A 168 -8.24 -18.74 21.52
CA PRO A 168 -8.06 -20.14 21.90
C PRO A 168 -8.59 -21.07 20.78
N PRO A 169 -7.77 -21.95 20.18
CA PRO A 169 -8.17 -22.83 19.07
C PRO A 169 -9.32 -23.80 19.40
N GLU A 170 -9.55 -24.07 20.69
CA GLU A 170 -10.70 -24.83 21.20
C GLU A 170 -12.04 -24.13 20.91
N SER A 171 -12.02 -22.82 20.66
CA SER A 171 -13.20 -22.02 20.33
C SER A 171 -13.17 -21.41 18.92
N THR A 172 -11.96 -21.19 18.39
CA THR A 172 -11.75 -20.47 17.13
C THR A 172 -11.27 -21.37 15.99
N GLY A 173 -10.78 -22.58 16.29
CA GLY A 173 -10.12 -23.44 15.31
C GLY A 173 -8.84 -22.83 14.74
N CYS A 174 -8.00 -23.66 14.12
CA CYS A 174 -6.79 -23.23 13.44
C CYS A 174 -7.07 -22.74 12.00
N THR A 175 -8.07 -23.34 11.34
CA THR A 175 -8.44 -23.10 9.94
C THR A 175 -9.05 -21.72 9.70
N TRP A 176 -9.55 -21.02 10.72
CA TRP A 176 -9.93 -19.61 10.59
C TRP A 176 -8.75 -18.69 10.28
N CYS A 177 -7.60 -19.00 10.85
CA CYS A 177 -6.36 -18.25 10.66
C CYS A 177 -5.55 -18.82 9.49
N HIS A 178 -5.37 -20.14 9.46
CA HIS A 178 -4.43 -20.78 8.55
C HIS A 178 -5.06 -21.38 7.29
N LEU A 179 -6.39 -21.42 7.15
CA LEU A 179 -7.06 -22.24 6.12
C LEU A 179 -6.65 -23.72 6.25
N GLY A 180 -6.61 -24.48 5.15
CA GLY A 180 -6.37 -25.94 5.16
C GLY A 180 -7.66 -26.75 5.26
N GLN A 181 -7.55 -28.06 5.39
CA GLN A 181 -8.67 -29.01 5.51
C GLN A 181 -8.83 -29.55 6.91
N GLY A 182 -9.51 -28.78 7.76
CA GLY A 182 -9.67 -29.13 9.18
C GLY A 182 -10.40 -30.45 9.46
N SER A 183 -11.14 -31.03 8.51
CA SER A 183 -11.78 -32.34 8.67
C SER A 183 -10.84 -33.51 8.45
N ALA A 184 -9.78 -33.33 7.66
CA ALA A 184 -8.81 -34.37 7.33
C ALA A 184 -7.75 -34.49 8.44
N THR A 185 -7.43 -35.73 8.80
CA THR A 185 -6.40 -36.04 9.82
C THR A 185 -5.23 -36.85 9.25
N ALA A 186 -5.39 -37.43 8.05
CA ALA A 186 -4.32 -38.11 7.33
C ALA A 186 -4.67 -38.24 5.84
N PRO A 187 -3.65 -38.29 4.95
CA PRO A 187 -2.27 -37.90 5.22
C PRO A 187 -2.15 -36.38 5.44
N ALA A 188 -1.03 -35.90 5.98
CA ALA A 188 -0.85 -34.49 6.35
C ALA A 188 -1.08 -33.54 5.17
N GLU A 189 -0.74 -33.97 3.96
CA GLU A 189 -0.95 -33.24 2.71
C GLU A 189 -2.44 -32.97 2.44
N HIS A 190 -3.34 -33.88 2.82
CA HIS A 190 -4.78 -33.65 2.70
C HIS A 190 -5.24 -32.63 3.73
N ALA A 191 -4.81 -32.76 4.99
CA ALA A 191 -5.10 -31.79 6.06
C ALA A 191 -4.58 -30.38 5.73
N HIS A 192 -3.44 -30.29 5.03
CA HIS A 192 -2.86 -29.03 4.57
C HIS A 192 -3.43 -28.53 3.23
N GLY A 193 -4.17 -29.37 2.49
CA GLY A 193 -4.72 -29.03 1.18
C GLY A 193 -3.69 -28.96 0.04
N SER A 194 -2.53 -29.60 0.21
CA SER A 194 -1.35 -29.44 -0.67
C SER A 194 -1.49 -30.02 -2.08
N HIS A 195 -2.48 -30.88 -2.33
CA HIS A 195 -2.69 -31.51 -3.65
C HIS A 195 -3.81 -30.87 -4.49
N HIS A 196 -4.48 -29.82 -3.98
CA HIS A 196 -5.68 -29.25 -4.60
C HIS A 196 -5.45 -27.87 -5.24
N GLU A 197 -4.22 -27.56 -5.69
CA GLU A 197 -3.92 -26.26 -6.29
C GLU A 197 -4.80 -25.93 -7.50
N THR A 198 -5.24 -26.94 -8.26
CA THR A 198 -6.07 -26.79 -9.45
C THR A 198 -7.58 -26.92 -9.18
N ASP A 199 -7.99 -27.31 -7.97
CA ASP A 199 -9.40 -27.55 -7.59
C ASP A 199 -9.70 -26.95 -6.21
N GLN A 200 -9.49 -25.64 -6.08
CA GLN A 200 -9.68 -24.89 -4.84
C GLN A 200 -11.14 -24.52 -4.63
N THR A 201 -11.98 -25.50 -4.30
CA THR A 201 -13.37 -25.26 -3.89
C THR A 201 -13.44 -24.72 -2.46
N LEU A 202 -14.27 -23.69 -2.25
CA LEU A 202 -14.49 -23.02 -0.96
C LEU A 202 -14.81 -24.03 0.15
N GLU A 203 -14.15 -23.90 1.30
CA GLU A 203 -14.30 -24.75 2.51
C GLU A 203 -13.91 -26.22 2.38
N VAL A 204 -13.83 -26.74 1.14
CA VAL A 204 -13.62 -28.15 0.84
C VAL A 204 -12.19 -28.44 0.38
N ASN A 205 -11.53 -27.51 -0.33
CA ASN A 205 -10.19 -27.70 -0.90
C ASN A 205 -9.36 -26.40 -0.85
N GLU A 206 -9.36 -25.72 0.29
CA GLU A 206 -8.48 -24.59 0.59
C GLU A 206 -7.10 -25.08 1.08
N PRO A 207 -5.98 -24.68 0.45
CA PRO A 207 -4.65 -24.93 0.98
C PRO A 207 -4.39 -24.05 2.21
N ILE A 208 -3.52 -24.52 3.11
CA ILE A 208 -3.07 -23.68 4.21
C ILE A 208 -2.30 -22.45 3.70
N LEU A 209 -2.40 -21.36 4.43
CA LEU A 209 -1.64 -20.14 4.17
C LEU A 209 -0.22 -20.30 4.74
N HIS A 210 0.75 -19.96 3.91
CA HIS A 210 2.17 -20.03 4.26
C HIS A 210 2.78 -18.63 4.38
N GLY A 211 3.79 -18.52 5.24
CA GLY A 211 4.58 -17.30 5.45
C GLY A 211 3.70 -16.08 5.72
N ASN A 212 3.96 -15.00 4.99
CA ASN A 212 3.28 -13.71 5.18
C ASN A 212 1.76 -13.78 4.97
N PHE A 213 1.26 -14.72 4.16
CA PHE A 213 -0.18 -14.84 3.90
C PHE A 213 -0.99 -15.31 5.10
N GLN A 214 -0.36 -15.87 6.14
CA GLN A 214 -1.06 -16.23 7.39
C GLN A 214 -1.75 -15.03 8.04
N GLN A 215 -1.28 -13.80 7.75
CA GLN A 215 -1.91 -12.57 8.24
C GLN A 215 -3.17 -12.16 7.45
N ALA A 216 -3.45 -12.77 6.30
CA ALA A 216 -4.51 -12.34 5.39
C ALA A 216 -5.91 -12.52 5.98
N THR A 217 -6.14 -13.64 6.66
CA THR A 217 -7.43 -14.04 7.26
C THR A 217 -7.77 -13.25 8.52
N CYS A 218 -6.78 -12.62 9.18
CA CYS A 218 -7.02 -11.72 10.32
C CYS A 218 -8.02 -10.61 9.94
N ARG A 219 -8.05 -10.20 8.67
CA ARG A 219 -9.01 -9.23 8.13
C ARG A 219 -10.46 -9.68 8.35
N ASN A 220 -10.77 -10.97 8.26
CA ASN A 220 -12.14 -11.49 8.32
C ASN A 220 -12.84 -11.13 9.64
N CYS A 221 -12.08 -11.04 10.74
CA CYS A 221 -12.57 -10.65 12.07
C CYS A 221 -12.20 -9.21 12.46
N HIS A 222 -11.07 -8.71 11.97
CA HIS A 222 -10.51 -7.39 12.30
C HIS A 222 -10.56 -6.40 11.13
N ALA A 223 -11.59 -6.46 10.27
CA ALA A 223 -11.68 -5.60 9.09
C ALA A 223 -11.59 -4.10 9.44
N GLU A 224 -12.19 -3.69 10.56
CA GLU A 224 -12.27 -2.28 10.99
C GLU A 224 -11.02 -1.78 11.73
N VAL A 225 -10.15 -2.69 12.16
CA VAL A 225 -8.91 -2.36 12.89
C VAL A 225 -7.81 -2.05 11.89
N VAL A 226 -7.28 -0.83 11.92
CA VAL A 226 -6.24 -0.39 10.95
C VAL A 226 -4.86 -0.89 11.35
N ASN A 227 -4.52 -0.81 12.64
CA ASN A 227 -3.25 -1.27 13.20
C ASN A 227 -3.51 -2.51 14.06
N LEU A 228 -3.27 -3.68 13.49
CA LEU A 228 -3.49 -4.96 14.14
C LEU A 228 -2.15 -5.52 14.65
N GLU A 229 -2.06 -5.65 15.97
CA GLU A 229 -0.97 -6.35 16.65
C GLU A 229 -0.90 -7.82 16.17
N GLY A 230 0.30 -8.34 15.92
CA GLY A 230 0.50 -9.68 15.35
C GLY A 230 0.30 -9.78 13.83
N ALA A 231 -0.16 -8.72 13.16
CA ALA A 231 -0.35 -8.70 11.71
C ALA A 231 0.17 -7.40 11.04
N PRO A 232 1.49 -7.12 11.12
CA PRO A 232 2.07 -5.88 10.64
C PRO A 232 1.97 -5.70 9.11
N LEU A 233 2.09 -6.78 8.32
CA LEU A 233 1.99 -6.70 6.85
C LEU A 233 0.54 -6.46 6.42
N LEU A 234 -0.44 -7.11 7.05
CA LEU A 234 -1.85 -6.80 6.80
C LEU A 234 -2.14 -5.34 7.13
N SER A 235 -1.67 -4.85 8.28
CA SER A 235 -1.85 -3.46 8.71
C SER A 235 -1.24 -2.48 7.71
N LYS A 236 0.00 -2.75 7.26
CA LYS A 236 0.66 -1.97 6.20
C LYS A 236 -0.13 -2.01 4.89
N GLY A 237 -0.61 -3.18 4.47
CA GLY A 237 -1.43 -3.36 3.28
C GLY A 237 -2.71 -2.51 3.31
N LYS A 238 -3.46 -2.55 4.43
CA LYS A 238 -4.65 -1.73 4.66
C LYS A 238 -4.35 -0.23 4.51
N GLN A 239 -3.26 0.22 5.10
CA GLN A 239 -2.83 1.62 5.01
C GLN A 239 -2.45 2.00 3.58
N LEU A 240 -1.69 1.16 2.87
CA LEU A 240 -1.30 1.40 1.48
C LEU A 240 -2.51 1.46 0.55
N PHE A 241 -3.47 0.55 0.70
CA PHE A 241 -4.69 0.51 -0.11
C PHE A 241 -5.48 1.83 -0.05
N ILE A 242 -5.58 2.42 1.14
CA ILE A 242 -6.18 3.76 1.34
C ILE A 242 -5.25 4.85 0.80
N LYS A 243 -3.96 4.84 1.18
CA LYS A 243 -3.01 5.91 0.83
C LYS A 243 -2.85 6.07 -0.68
N LEU A 244 -2.81 4.96 -1.43
CA LEU A 244 -2.67 4.93 -2.88
C LEU A 244 -4.00 5.17 -3.62
N GLY A 245 -5.13 5.13 -2.92
CA GLY A 245 -6.45 5.35 -3.51
C GLY A 245 -6.99 4.16 -4.31
N CYS A 246 -6.55 2.93 -4.02
CA CYS A 246 -7.00 1.73 -4.73
C CYS A 246 -8.54 1.60 -4.69
N HIS A 247 -9.16 1.97 -3.57
CA HIS A 247 -10.62 1.99 -3.36
C HIS A 247 -11.39 2.98 -4.27
N GLY A 248 -10.70 3.95 -4.88
CA GLY A 248 -11.29 4.89 -5.81
C GLY A 248 -11.64 4.21 -7.14
N CYS A 249 -10.77 3.33 -7.62
CA CYS A 249 -11.00 2.58 -8.85
C CYS A 249 -11.64 1.21 -8.59
N HIS A 250 -11.23 0.52 -7.53
CA HIS A 250 -11.70 -0.81 -7.16
C HIS A 250 -12.75 -0.74 -6.07
N LEU A 251 -13.88 -1.43 -6.25
CA LEU A 251 -14.77 -1.70 -5.14
C LEU A 251 -14.12 -2.74 -4.24
N ALA A 252 -14.08 -2.51 -2.94
CA ALA A 252 -13.58 -3.48 -1.98
C ALA A 252 -14.37 -3.38 -0.68
N ASP A 253 -14.71 -4.53 -0.10
CA ASP A 253 -15.39 -4.65 1.17
C ASP A 253 -14.63 -3.90 2.29
N GLY A 254 -15.36 -3.08 3.06
CA GLY A 254 -14.79 -2.19 4.08
C GLY A 254 -14.22 -0.86 3.59
N TYR A 255 -14.11 -0.63 2.27
CA TYR A 255 -13.48 0.59 1.71
C TYR A 255 -14.41 1.44 0.82
N SER A 256 -15.67 1.06 0.67
CA SER A 256 -16.61 1.72 -0.26
C SER A 256 -16.90 3.19 0.06
N LYS A 257 -16.72 3.60 1.32
CA LYS A 257 -16.96 4.95 1.84
C LYS A 257 -15.71 5.83 1.93
N GLU A 258 -14.55 5.30 1.56
CA GLU A 258 -13.30 6.06 1.63
C GLU A 258 -13.28 7.19 0.60
N GLY A 259 -12.86 8.38 1.04
CA GLY A 259 -12.86 9.60 0.24
C GLY A 259 -11.72 9.65 -0.77
N LYS A 260 -11.89 10.42 -1.85
CA LYS A 260 -10.88 10.58 -2.90
C LYS A 260 -9.52 11.05 -2.33
N VAL A 261 -8.44 10.48 -2.85
CA VAL A 261 -7.07 10.74 -2.36
C VAL A 261 -6.35 11.88 -3.08
N GLY A 262 -6.76 12.19 -4.31
CA GLY A 262 -6.16 13.23 -5.13
C GLY A 262 -6.69 14.62 -4.78
N PRO A 263 -5.91 15.68 -5.06
CA PRO A 263 -6.40 17.05 -4.92
C PRO A 263 -7.56 17.34 -5.89
N GLY A 264 -8.49 18.20 -5.48
CA GLY A 264 -9.51 18.71 -6.39
C GLY A 264 -8.91 19.47 -7.56
N LEU A 265 -9.44 19.23 -8.76
CA LEU A 265 -8.99 19.86 -10.01
C LEU A 265 -9.96 20.94 -10.52
N LEU A 266 -11.05 21.20 -9.80
CA LEU A 266 -12.07 22.19 -10.16
C LEU A 266 -11.49 23.56 -10.55
N ARG A 267 -10.42 24.02 -9.88
CA ARG A 267 -9.83 25.35 -10.08
C ARG A 267 -8.38 25.29 -10.57
N ILE A 268 -7.96 24.18 -11.17
CA ILE A 268 -6.54 23.92 -11.48
C ILE A 268 -5.94 24.96 -12.44
N ALA A 269 -6.73 25.50 -13.38
CA ALA A 269 -6.27 26.48 -14.36
C ALA A 269 -5.80 27.80 -13.71
N SER A 270 -6.38 28.20 -12.58
CA SER A 270 -5.94 29.40 -11.83
C SER A 270 -4.76 29.13 -10.89
N LYS A 271 -4.22 27.90 -10.86
CA LYS A 271 -3.12 27.50 -9.98
C LYS A 271 -1.83 27.21 -10.74
N VAL A 272 -1.90 26.47 -11.84
CA VAL A 272 -0.71 25.92 -12.49
C VAL A 272 -0.49 26.46 -13.90
N ASP A 273 0.76 26.42 -14.32
CA ASP A 273 1.15 26.64 -15.71
C ASP A 273 0.77 25.42 -16.59
N PRO A 274 0.24 25.60 -17.81
CA PRO A 274 -0.12 24.48 -18.70
C PRO A 274 1.04 23.55 -19.04
N SER A 275 2.25 24.08 -19.21
CA SER A 275 3.47 23.30 -19.48
C SER A 275 3.91 22.52 -18.25
N TRP A 276 3.65 23.04 -17.04
CA TRP A 276 3.83 22.26 -15.82
C TRP A 276 2.83 21.10 -15.73
N LEU A 277 1.55 21.35 -15.98
CA LEU A 277 0.51 20.31 -15.90
C LEU A 277 0.80 19.16 -16.87
N TYR A 278 1.21 19.49 -18.10
CA TYR A 278 1.67 18.53 -19.10
C TYR A 278 2.77 17.61 -18.58
N ARG A 279 3.84 18.19 -18.01
CA ARG A 279 4.98 17.44 -17.47
C ARG A 279 4.58 16.61 -16.25
N TRP A 280 3.69 17.14 -15.40
CA TRP A 280 3.18 16.45 -14.22
C TRP A 280 2.39 15.19 -14.60
N ILE A 281 1.50 15.28 -15.59
CA ILE A 281 0.73 14.13 -16.08
C ILE A 281 1.65 13.10 -16.77
N LYS A 282 2.68 13.58 -17.49
CA LYS A 282 3.66 12.71 -18.16
C LYS A 282 4.51 11.90 -17.19
N ASN A 283 5.11 12.56 -16.19
CA ASN A 283 5.99 11.93 -15.22
C ASN A 283 5.91 12.66 -13.87
N PRO A 284 4.96 12.30 -12.99
CA PRO A 284 4.78 12.98 -11.71
C PRO A 284 5.96 12.76 -10.76
N LYS A 285 6.59 11.57 -10.79
CA LYS A 285 7.76 11.24 -9.95
C LYS A 285 8.99 12.08 -10.29
N GLY A 286 9.10 12.54 -11.54
CA GLY A 286 10.15 13.47 -11.97
C GLY A 286 10.07 14.87 -11.34
N TYR A 287 8.90 15.28 -10.86
CA TYR A 287 8.73 16.52 -10.09
C TYR A 287 8.72 16.26 -8.57
N LEU A 288 7.97 15.26 -8.12
CA LEU A 288 7.84 14.88 -6.71
C LEU A 288 8.11 13.38 -6.56
N PRO A 289 9.33 12.95 -6.19
CA PRO A 289 9.71 11.54 -6.14
C PRO A 289 8.80 10.64 -5.29
N LYS A 290 8.29 11.19 -4.18
CA LYS A 290 7.39 10.49 -3.25
C LYS A 290 5.89 10.69 -3.57
N THR A 291 5.55 11.18 -4.76
CA THR A 291 4.15 11.34 -5.17
C THR A 291 3.44 9.99 -5.24
N ARG A 292 2.15 10.02 -4.88
CA ARG A 292 1.24 8.89 -4.97
C ARG A 292 0.46 8.86 -6.28
N MET A 293 0.55 9.93 -7.08
CA MET A 293 -0.05 9.94 -8.41
C MET A 293 0.72 8.96 -9.30
N PRO A 294 0.05 7.95 -9.86
CA PRO A 294 0.71 6.92 -10.64
C PRO A 294 1.02 7.42 -12.06
N GLU A 295 1.84 6.66 -12.77
CA GLU A 295 2.17 6.89 -14.16
C GLU A 295 1.20 6.13 -15.08
N PHE A 296 0.62 6.83 -16.04
CA PHE A 296 -0.40 6.27 -16.95
C PHE A 296 0.17 5.82 -18.31
N GLY A 297 1.42 6.16 -18.64
CA GLY A 297 2.05 5.78 -19.91
C GLY A 297 1.34 6.34 -21.15
N PHE A 298 0.87 7.59 -21.08
CA PHE A 298 0.18 8.22 -22.21
C PHE A 298 1.11 8.43 -23.41
N ASN A 299 0.58 8.19 -24.62
CA ASN A 299 1.19 8.71 -25.84
C ASN A 299 1.00 10.24 -25.91
N GLU A 300 1.69 10.91 -26.83
CA GLU A 300 1.68 12.38 -26.90
C GLU A 300 0.27 12.96 -27.17
N HIS A 301 -0.56 12.30 -27.98
CA HIS A 301 -1.92 12.77 -28.28
C HIS A 301 -2.85 12.65 -27.06
N ASP A 302 -2.81 11.52 -26.35
CA ASP A 302 -3.56 11.32 -25.10
C ASP A 302 -3.11 12.31 -24.03
N LEU A 303 -1.80 12.53 -23.90
CA LEU A 303 -1.23 13.44 -22.91
C LEU A 303 -1.67 14.89 -23.17
N GLN A 304 -1.60 15.35 -24.42
CA GLN A 304 -2.07 16.67 -24.83
C GLN A 304 -3.58 16.80 -24.60
N GLY A 305 -4.36 15.78 -24.97
CA GLY A 305 -5.81 15.72 -24.76
C GLY A 305 -6.18 15.84 -23.29
N VAL A 306 -5.62 15.00 -22.43
CA VAL A 306 -5.89 15.02 -20.99
C VAL A 306 -5.53 16.38 -20.39
N THR A 307 -4.39 16.95 -20.78
CA THR A 307 -3.97 18.29 -20.31
C THR A 307 -4.96 19.37 -20.76
N ALA A 308 -5.39 19.34 -22.02
CA ALA A 308 -6.35 20.28 -22.60
C ALA A 308 -7.69 20.22 -21.86
N TYR A 309 -8.23 19.01 -21.69
CA TYR A 309 -9.50 18.80 -21.01
C TYR A 309 -9.47 19.24 -19.54
N ILE A 310 -8.42 18.89 -18.78
CA ILE A 310 -8.33 19.26 -17.36
C ILE A 310 -8.30 20.79 -17.19
N LEU A 311 -7.64 21.52 -18.11
CA LEU A 311 -7.63 22.98 -18.08
C LEU A 311 -8.98 23.57 -18.49
N ASP A 312 -9.60 23.06 -19.56
CA ASP A 312 -10.90 23.57 -20.04
C ASP A 312 -12.06 23.28 -19.05
N ALA A 313 -12.03 22.13 -18.39
CA ALA A 313 -13.01 21.74 -17.37
C ALA A 313 -12.91 22.57 -16.08
N SER A 314 -11.84 23.36 -15.91
CA SER A 314 -11.67 24.21 -14.73
C SER A 314 -12.74 25.31 -14.67
N GLU A 315 -13.10 25.73 -13.46
CA GLU A 315 -14.05 26.82 -13.20
C GLU A 315 -13.56 28.14 -13.79
N LYS A 316 -14.16 28.54 -14.92
CA LYS A 316 -13.79 29.75 -15.68
C LYS A 316 -14.08 31.06 -14.93
N GLU A 317 -15.14 31.07 -14.11
CA GLU A 317 -15.57 32.26 -13.36
C GLU A 317 -14.85 32.45 -12.01
N PHE A 318 -14.04 31.48 -11.57
CA PHE A 318 -13.37 31.58 -10.28
C PHE A 318 -12.21 32.59 -10.36
N LYS A 319 -12.27 33.61 -9.51
CA LYS A 319 -11.20 34.62 -9.37
C LYS A 319 -10.47 34.43 -8.05
N LEU A 320 -9.15 34.52 -8.11
CA LEU A 320 -8.32 34.63 -6.92
C LEU A 320 -8.67 35.93 -6.18
N ASN A 321 -8.72 35.88 -4.85
CA ASN A 321 -9.10 37.02 -4.03
C ASN A 321 -7.91 37.90 -3.64
N ARG A 322 -6.68 37.52 -4.00
CA ARG A 322 -5.45 38.28 -3.77
C ARG A 322 -4.59 38.27 -5.02
N THR A 323 -3.86 39.37 -5.21
CA THR A 323 -2.84 39.55 -6.25
C THR A 323 -1.47 39.59 -5.60
N PHE A 324 -0.46 39.03 -6.24
CA PHE A 324 0.90 39.06 -5.73
C PHE A 324 1.56 40.41 -6.00
N ASP A 325 2.01 41.04 -4.91
CA ASP A 325 2.92 42.17 -4.92
C ASP A 325 4.21 41.73 -4.19
N PRO A 326 5.42 41.94 -4.70
CA PRO A 326 6.63 41.52 -4.00
C PRO A 326 6.75 42.16 -2.60
N GLY A 327 6.88 41.29 -1.58
CA GLY A 327 7.12 41.66 -0.18
C GLY A 327 8.60 41.55 0.22
N ASP A 328 8.84 41.44 1.53
CA ASP A 328 10.18 41.28 2.11
C ASP A 328 10.57 39.79 2.20
N GLU A 329 11.63 39.41 1.48
CA GLU A 329 12.14 38.03 1.44
C GLU A 329 12.67 37.55 2.81
N GLU A 330 13.43 38.38 3.52
CA GLU A 330 14.04 38.02 4.80
C GLU A 330 12.97 37.83 5.88
N LYS A 331 11.97 38.72 5.89
CA LYS A 331 10.79 38.60 6.74
C LYS A 331 9.99 37.34 6.39
N GLY A 332 9.80 37.06 5.10
CA GLY A 332 9.14 35.85 4.61
C GLY A 332 9.80 34.56 5.07
N LYS A 333 11.14 34.49 4.97
CA LYS A 333 11.93 33.37 5.48
C LYS A 333 11.75 33.17 6.99
N LYS A 334 11.86 34.26 7.76
CA LYS A 334 11.70 34.22 9.21
C LYS A 334 10.31 33.77 9.61
N LEU A 335 9.27 34.23 8.91
CA LEU A 335 7.90 33.78 9.11
C LEU A 335 7.77 32.29 8.83
N PHE A 336 8.26 31.81 7.67
CA PHE A 336 8.22 30.39 7.30
C PHE A 336 8.80 29.47 8.39
N GLU A 337 9.91 29.88 9.03
CA GLU A 337 10.56 29.14 10.12
C GLU A 337 9.84 29.25 11.48
N THR A 338 9.00 30.27 11.70
CA THR A 338 8.43 30.58 13.02
C THR A 338 6.93 30.39 13.16
N VAL A 339 6.18 30.36 12.05
CA VAL A 339 4.71 30.16 12.06
C VAL A 339 4.31 28.69 11.93
N GLY A 340 5.29 27.79 11.74
CA GLY A 340 5.10 26.34 11.77
C GLY A 340 4.99 25.65 10.42
N CYS A 341 5.34 26.30 9.32
CA CYS A 341 5.32 25.69 7.97
C CYS A 341 6.13 24.38 7.92
N GLN A 342 7.26 24.35 8.62
CA GLN A 342 8.19 23.20 8.66
C GLN A 342 7.65 21.96 9.41
N ALA A 343 6.56 22.10 10.18
CA ALA A 343 5.90 20.95 10.81
C ALA A 343 5.17 20.05 9.80
N CYS A 344 4.92 20.56 8.60
CA CYS A 344 4.24 19.85 7.53
C CYS A 344 5.02 19.82 6.22
N HIS A 345 5.71 20.91 5.88
CA HIS A 345 6.38 21.06 4.60
C HIS A 345 7.89 20.90 4.71
N THR A 346 8.46 20.15 3.77
CA THR A 346 9.90 20.18 3.52
C THR A 346 10.26 21.34 2.58
N LEU A 347 11.43 21.93 2.81
CA LEU A 347 12.08 22.89 1.92
C LEU A 347 13.59 22.65 1.95
N ASN A 348 14.17 22.29 0.80
CA ASN A 348 15.57 21.90 0.62
C ASN A 348 16.07 20.91 1.68
N GLY A 349 15.27 19.87 1.93
CA GLY A 349 15.57 18.81 2.89
C GLY A 349 15.33 19.15 4.36
N LYS A 350 14.87 20.37 4.69
CA LYS A 350 14.51 20.77 6.06
C LYS A 350 13.00 20.77 6.26
N GLY A 351 12.52 20.27 7.41
CA GLY A 351 11.10 20.17 7.72
C GLY A 351 10.58 18.73 7.62
N GLU A 352 9.29 18.57 7.86
CA GLU A 352 8.62 17.26 7.88
C GLU A 352 7.94 16.94 6.54
N ASN A 353 7.79 15.64 6.24
CA ASN A 353 7.25 15.13 4.97
C ASN A 353 5.77 14.71 5.08
N HIS A 354 4.93 15.57 5.68
CA HIS A 354 3.48 15.33 5.73
C HIS A 354 2.75 15.99 4.55
N ALA A 355 3.15 17.21 4.19
CA ALA A 355 2.64 18.00 3.09
C ALA A 355 3.65 18.06 1.94
N PRO A 356 3.27 18.58 0.75
CA PRO A 356 4.16 18.58 -0.41
C PRO A 356 5.47 19.34 -0.18
N ASP A 357 6.56 18.81 -0.74
CA ASP A 357 7.85 19.48 -0.79
C ASP A 357 7.76 20.78 -1.59
N LEU A 358 8.24 21.88 -0.99
CA LEU A 358 8.18 23.23 -1.54
C LEU A 358 9.45 23.64 -2.30
N SER A 359 10.48 22.79 -2.36
CA SER A 359 11.79 23.08 -2.98
C SER A 359 11.72 23.44 -4.47
N ASN A 360 10.59 23.14 -5.13
CA ASN A 360 10.35 23.45 -6.55
C ASN A 360 9.00 24.11 -6.79
N ILE A 361 8.42 24.76 -5.77
CA ILE A 361 7.07 25.30 -5.81
C ILE A 361 6.85 26.29 -6.96
N ALA A 362 7.84 27.14 -7.26
CA ALA A 362 7.76 28.16 -8.29
C ALA A 362 7.68 27.57 -9.71
N GLN A 363 8.09 26.31 -9.91
CA GLN A 363 7.88 25.62 -11.19
C GLN A 363 6.40 25.32 -11.45
N LYS A 364 5.61 25.18 -10.38
CA LYS A 364 4.25 24.66 -10.39
C LYS A 364 3.21 25.78 -10.37
N VAL A 365 3.36 26.72 -9.45
CA VAL A 365 2.28 27.66 -9.10
C VAL A 365 2.50 29.03 -9.73
N ASN A 366 1.42 29.78 -9.92
CA ASN A 366 1.50 31.22 -10.11
C ASN A 366 1.56 31.97 -8.76
N ALA A 367 2.09 33.19 -8.77
CA ALA A 367 2.36 33.95 -7.56
C ALA A 367 1.06 34.43 -6.87
N ASP A 368 0.07 34.88 -7.65
CA ASP A 368 -1.26 35.26 -7.14
C ASP A 368 -1.94 34.13 -6.37
N TRP A 369 -1.85 32.91 -6.92
CA TRP A 369 -2.36 31.71 -6.26
C TRP A 369 -1.63 31.44 -4.97
N LEU A 370 -0.31 31.66 -4.93
CA LEU A 370 0.49 31.39 -3.74
C LEU A 370 0.09 32.30 -2.57
N VAL A 371 -0.07 33.61 -2.81
CA VAL A 371 -0.55 34.55 -1.78
C VAL A 371 -1.98 34.24 -1.36
N THR A 372 -2.86 33.95 -2.32
CA THR A 372 -4.25 33.52 -2.05
C THR A 372 -4.28 32.26 -1.17
N TRP A 373 -3.43 31.29 -1.48
CA TRP A 373 -3.38 30.01 -0.78
C TRP A 373 -2.79 30.12 0.62
N ILE A 374 -1.68 30.85 0.79
CA ILE A 374 -1.06 31.07 2.11
C ILE A 374 -1.98 31.91 3.01
N GLY A 375 -2.65 32.89 2.40
CA GLY A 375 -3.55 33.81 3.08
C GLY A 375 -4.88 33.23 3.55
N GLY A 376 -5.26 32.06 3.06
CA GLY A 376 -6.55 31.45 3.36
C GLY A 376 -6.87 30.30 2.40
N PRO A 377 -6.30 29.10 2.60
CA PRO A 377 -6.40 27.99 1.65
C PRO A 377 -7.85 27.52 1.43
N HIS A 378 -8.72 27.72 2.43
CA HIS A 378 -10.14 27.35 2.39
C HIS A 378 -10.97 28.21 1.44
N THR A 379 -10.50 29.42 1.07
CA THR A 379 -11.14 30.27 0.05
C THR A 379 -11.00 29.66 -1.34
N TYR A 380 -9.84 29.04 -1.61
CA TYR A 380 -9.56 28.33 -2.86
C TYR A 380 -10.09 26.88 -2.84
N ASN A 381 -9.97 26.17 -1.72
CA ASN A 381 -10.50 24.82 -1.56
C ASN A 381 -11.12 24.66 -0.16
N PRO A 382 -12.46 24.69 -0.04
CA PRO A 382 -13.14 24.56 1.26
C PRO A 382 -12.83 23.27 2.02
N LYS A 383 -12.34 22.22 1.34
CA LYS A 383 -11.96 20.93 1.92
C LYS A 383 -10.43 20.77 2.06
N SER A 384 -9.68 21.87 2.01
CA SER A 384 -8.22 21.82 2.13
C SER A 384 -7.80 21.22 3.46
N LYS A 385 -6.79 20.34 3.40
CA LYS A 385 -6.12 19.83 4.61
C LYS A 385 -5.09 20.81 5.16
N MET A 386 -4.54 21.69 4.31
CA MET A 386 -3.69 22.77 4.79
C MET A 386 -4.57 23.73 5.58
N PRO A 387 -4.31 23.94 6.87
CA PRO A 387 -5.11 24.83 7.67
C PRO A 387 -4.75 26.29 7.34
N ASP A 388 -5.63 27.20 7.75
CA ASP A 388 -5.35 28.62 7.73
C ASP A 388 -4.47 28.96 8.95
N LEU A 389 -3.26 29.44 8.69
CA LEU A 389 -2.29 29.82 9.72
C LEU A 389 -2.61 31.17 10.37
N ARG A 390 -3.73 31.81 9.98
CA ARG A 390 -4.23 33.09 10.48
C ARG A 390 -3.22 34.23 10.27
N LEU A 391 -2.63 34.23 9.09
CA LEU A 391 -1.67 35.24 8.65
C LEU A 391 -2.43 36.46 8.11
N ASN A 392 -1.91 37.64 8.39
CA ASN A 392 -2.38 38.85 7.69
C ASN A 392 -1.88 38.83 6.23
N GLU A 393 -2.32 39.82 5.45
CA GLU A 393 -1.99 39.89 4.03
C GLU A 393 -0.50 40.13 3.75
N GLU A 394 0.14 40.99 4.55
CA GLU A 394 1.58 41.30 4.45
C GLU A 394 2.43 40.05 4.71
N ASP A 395 2.16 39.34 5.82
CA ASP A 395 2.88 38.12 6.20
C ASP A 395 2.72 37.01 5.14
N ALA A 396 1.52 36.87 4.57
CA ALA A 396 1.30 35.91 3.48
C ALA A 396 2.09 36.27 2.22
N THR A 397 2.20 37.57 1.93
CA THR A 397 2.91 38.12 0.78
C THR A 397 4.42 37.98 0.92
N ASP A 398 4.96 38.26 2.11
CA ASP A 398 6.38 38.05 2.44
C ASP A 398 6.76 36.57 2.28
N ILE A 399 5.95 35.65 2.82
CA ILE A 399 6.20 34.20 2.66
C ILE A 399 6.10 33.80 1.18
N ALA A 400 5.12 34.31 0.43
CA ALA A 400 4.99 34.02 -1.00
C ALA A 400 6.23 34.50 -1.78
N THR A 401 6.74 35.68 -1.45
CA THR A 401 7.97 36.26 -2.02
C THR A 401 9.16 35.37 -1.73
N TYR A 402 9.30 34.92 -0.48
CA TYR A 402 10.34 33.95 -0.12
C TYR A 402 10.20 32.62 -0.86
N LEU A 403 8.97 32.15 -1.14
CA LEU A 403 8.76 30.84 -1.76
C LEU A 403 8.90 30.85 -3.29
N ILE A 404 8.59 31.96 -3.97
CA ILE A 404 8.59 32.03 -5.43
C ILE A 404 9.98 31.99 -6.06
N GLN A 405 11.05 32.11 -5.27
CA GLN A 405 12.43 31.86 -5.71
C GLN A 405 12.78 30.37 -5.85
N PHE A 406 12.02 29.45 -5.26
CA PHE A 406 12.34 28.02 -5.27
C PHE A 406 11.81 27.30 -6.51
N GLY A 407 12.64 27.27 -7.54
CA GLY A 407 12.40 26.58 -8.81
C GLY A 407 12.23 27.55 -9.98
N LYS A 408 12.38 27.04 -11.22
CA LYS A 408 12.20 27.83 -12.45
C LYS A 408 11.11 27.24 -13.33
N LYS A 409 10.18 28.07 -13.79
CA LYS A 409 9.16 27.67 -14.76
C LYS A 409 9.84 27.21 -16.06
N LYS A 410 9.34 26.11 -16.61
CA LYS A 410 9.79 25.55 -17.89
C LYS A 410 8.60 25.52 -18.84
N VAL A 411 8.56 26.48 -19.75
CA VAL A 411 7.50 26.64 -20.76
C VAL A 411 7.80 25.75 -21.95
N ILE A 412 6.77 25.10 -22.50
CA ILE A 412 6.85 24.33 -23.75
C ILE A 412 6.28 25.22 -24.86
N PRO A 413 7.12 25.73 -25.79
CA PRO A 413 6.66 26.64 -26.83
C PRO A 413 5.53 26.06 -27.68
N GLY A 414 4.48 26.85 -27.92
CA GLY A 414 3.34 26.47 -28.76
C GLY A 414 2.37 25.45 -28.16
N LEU A 415 2.62 24.93 -26.95
CA LEU A 415 1.72 23.96 -26.31
C LEU A 415 0.35 24.57 -26.00
N GLU A 416 0.31 25.76 -25.39
CA GLU A 416 -0.94 26.41 -24.97
C GLU A 416 -1.92 26.64 -26.11
N ALA A 417 -1.43 27.00 -27.30
CA ALA A 417 -2.27 27.17 -28.48
C ALA A 417 -2.91 25.83 -28.91
N LYS A 418 -2.15 24.73 -28.85
CA LYS A 418 -2.66 23.38 -29.15
C LYS A 418 -3.72 22.93 -28.14
N LEU A 419 -3.52 23.22 -26.85
CA LEU A 419 -4.44 22.81 -25.79
C LEU A 419 -5.82 23.49 -25.87
N ARG A 420 -6.00 24.50 -26.73
CA ARG A 420 -7.29 25.16 -26.97
C ARG A 420 -8.10 24.52 -28.10
N ASP A 421 -7.56 23.51 -28.79
CA ASP A 421 -8.28 22.81 -29.85
C ASP A 421 -9.49 22.04 -29.29
N PRO A 422 -10.73 22.36 -29.73
CA PRO A 422 -11.93 21.66 -29.29
C PRO A 422 -11.92 20.14 -29.56
N ALA A 423 -11.31 19.70 -30.65
CA ALA A 423 -11.21 18.28 -30.98
C ALA A 423 -10.31 17.54 -29.96
N LEU A 424 -9.19 18.17 -29.60
CA LEU A 424 -8.26 17.66 -28.60
C LEU A 424 -8.87 17.63 -27.20
N ILE A 425 -9.65 18.65 -26.82
CA ILE A 425 -10.38 18.70 -25.54
C ILE A 425 -11.38 17.52 -25.46
N LYS A 426 -12.15 17.28 -26.52
CA LYS A 426 -13.11 16.17 -26.58
C LYS A 426 -12.42 14.79 -26.52
N HIS A 427 -11.27 14.64 -27.18
CA HIS A 427 -10.44 13.44 -27.03
C HIS A 427 -9.96 13.26 -25.59
N GLY A 428 -9.46 14.34 -24.98
CA GLY A 428 -9.04 14.41 -23.60
C GLY A 428 -10.10 13.95 -22.61
N GLU A 429 -11.34 14.41 -22.78
CA GLU A 429 -12.47 13.97 -21.96
C GLU A 429 -12.63 12.44 -22.00
N THR A 430 -12.57 11.86 -23.20
CA THR A 430 -12.70 10.41 -23.41
C THR A 430 -11.58 9.65 -22.70
N VAL A 431 -10.34 10.14 -22.80
CA VAL A 431 -9.19 9.53 -22.12
C VAL A 431 -9.33 9.64 -20.60
N VAL A 432 -9.71 10.81 -20.07
CA VAL A 432 -9.91 11.04 -18.62
C VAL A 432 -10.98 10.10 -18.06
N ARG A 433 -12.11 9.94 -18.75
CA ARG A 433 -13.17 9.00 -18.35
C ARG A 433 -12.67 7.56 -18.37
N ARG A 434 -12.03 7.16 -19.47
CA ARG A 434 -11.53 5.78 -19.66
C ARG A 434 -10.46 5.39 -18.66
N ARG A 435 -9.62 6.33 -18.24
CA ARG A 435 -8.52 6.13 -17.29
C ARG A 435 -8.93 6.38 -15.84
N GLY A 436 -10.15 6.87 -15.61
CA GLY A 436 -10.73 7.03 -14.29
C GLY A 436 -10.06 8.09 -13.43
N CYS A 437 -9.57 9.20 -14.00
CA CYS A 437 -8.90 10.23 -13.19
C CYS A 437 -9.84 10.80 -12.10
N PHE A 438 -11.15 10.81 -12.36
CA PHE A 438 -12.19 11.21 -11.42
C PHE A 438 -12.30 10.30 -10.17
N ALA A 439 -11.73 9.08 -10.21
CA ALA A 439 -11.68 8.17 -9.07
C ALA A 439 -10.83 8.72 -7.93
N CYS A 440 -9.79 9.49 -8.27
CA CYS A 440 -8.90 10.14 -7.31
C CYS A 440 -9.12 11.64 -7.24
N HIS A 441 -9.63 12.29 -8.29
CA HIS A 441 -9.73 13.74 -8.39
C HIS A 441 -11.19 14.22 -8.47
N ASP A 442 -11.47 15.39 -7.91
CA ASP A 442 -12.72 16.11 -8.20
C ASP A 442 -12.56 16.88 -9.50
N ILE A 443 -13.32 16.47 -10.52
CA ILE A 443 -13.30 17.02 -11.88
C ILE A 443 -14.73 17.43 -12.22
N LYS A 444 -14.88 18.67 -12.70
CA LYS A 444 -16.18 19.25 -13.04
C LYS A 444 -16.86 18.42 -14.12
N GLY A 445 -18.13 18.05 -13.92
CA GLY A 445 -18.89 17.24 -14.87
C GLY A 445 -18.60 15.74 -14.82
N MET A 446 -17.86 15.28 -13.80
CA MET A 446 -17.57 13.87 -13.54
C MET A 446 -17.89 13.45 -12.09
N GLU A 447 -18.72 14.23 -11.39
CA GLU A 447 -19.04 14.00 -9.97
C GLU A 447 -19.86 12.72 -9.75
N LYS A 448 -20.59 12.27 -10.78
CA LYS A 448 -21.47 11.09 -10.74
C LYS A 448 -20.85 9.84 -11.35
N GLU A 449 -19.59 9.91 -11.81
CA GLU A 449 -18.93 8.78 -12.44
C GLU A 449 -18.64 7.66 -11.44
N GLY A 450 -18.90 6.43 -11.87
CA GLY A 450 -18.71 5.22 -11.07
C GLY A 450 -17.28 4.67 -11.16
N ARG A 451 -16.98 3.70 -10.29
CA ARG A 451 -15.70 2.99 -10.30
C ARG A 451 -15.46 2.28 -11.64
N ILE A 452 -14.22 2.34 -12.13
CA ILE A 452 -13.85 1.81 -13.46
C ILE A 452 -13.17 0.44 -13.44
N ALA A 453 -12.75 -0.04 -12.26
CA ALA A 453 -11.95 -1.25 -12.12
C ALA A 453 -12.75 -2.39 -11.46
N PRO A 454 -12.31 -3.65 -11.61
CA PRO A 454 -12.99 -4.80 -11.04
C PRO A 454 -13.17 -4.71 -9.52
N GLU A 455 -14.24 -5.32 -9.02
CA GLU A 455 -14.44 -5.49 -7.58
C GLU A 455 -13.43 -6.49 -7.02
N LEU A 456 -12.81 -6.12 -5.89
CA LEU A 456 -11.77 -6.90 -5.23
C LEU A 456 -12.25 -7.65 -3.99
N SER A 457 -13.51 -7.48 -3.54
CA SER A 457 -14.02 -8.01 -2.26
C SER A 457 -13.83 -9.53 -2.07
N ALA A 458 -13.76 -10.29 -3.15
CA ALA A 458 -13.51 -11.74 -3.16
C ALA A 458 -12.27 -12.14 -3.99
N PHE A 459 -11.40 -11.17 -4.34
CA PHE A 459 -10.26 -11.38 -5.23
C PHE A 459 -9.24 -12.40 -4.72
N GLY A 460 -9.02 -12.48 -3.41
CA GLY A 460 -8.09 -13.44 -2.78
C GLY A 460 -8.46 -14.92 -2.98
N ARG A 461 -9.70 -15.19 -3.42
CA ARG A 461 -10.22 -16.53 -3.72
C ARG A 461 -10.32 -16.84 -5.21
N LYS A 462 -9.96 -15.91 -6.10
CA LYS A 462 -10.00 -16.22 -7.54
C LYS A 462 -9.10 -17.39 -7.87
N MET A 463 -9.66 -18.36 -8.58
CA MET A 463 -8.91 -19.51 -9.09
C MET A 463 -7.96 -19.08 -10.20
N ILE A 464 -6.88 -19.84 -10.40
CA ILE A 464 -5.91 -19.59 -11.48
C ILE A 464 -6.62 -19.55 -12.85
N ALA A 465 -7.63 -20.40 -13.06
CA ALA A 465 -8.43 -20.44 -14.29
C ALA A 465 -9.27 -19.17 -14.53
N GLU A 466 -9.52 -18.34 -13.51
CA GLU A 466 -10.21 -17.06 -13.62
C GLU A 466 -9.26 -15.88 -13.88
N LEU A 467 -7.95 -16.13 -13.94
CA LEU A 467 -6.92 -15.12 -14.14
C LEU A 467 -6.37 -15.20 -15.57
N GLU A 468 -6.30 -14.07 -16.26
CA GLU A 468 -5.76 -13.98 -17.60
C GLU A 468 -4.26 -13.64 -17.54
N PHE A 469 -3.42 -14.57 -18.01
CA PHE A 469 -1.96 -14.43 -18.01
C PHE A 469 -1.40 -13.80 -19.30
N GLY A 470 -2.26 -13.50 -20.29
CA GLY A 470 -1.84 -12.97 -21.60
C GLY A 470 -0.69 -13.79 -22.21
N ASP A 471 0.29 -13.09 -22.78
CA ASP A 471 1.52 -13.69 -23.35
C ASP A 471 2.68 -13.77 -22.34
N SER A 472 2.39 -13.64 -21.04
CA SER A 472 3.42 -13.62 -20.00
C SER A 472 3.94 -15.03 -19.67
N HIS A 473 5.21 -15.11 -19.24
CA HIS A 473 5.88 -16.36 -18.88
C HIS A 473 6.15 -16.46 -17.37
N ILE A 474 5.27 -15.87 -16.55
CA ILE A 474 5.38 -15.92 -15.08
C ILE A 474 4.84 -17.27 -14.57
N PRO A 475 5.18 -17.70 -13.33
CA PRO A 475 4.51 -18.84 -12.71
C PRO A 475 2.98 -18.66 -12.69
N HIS A 476 2.23 -19.70 -13.03
CA HIS A 476 0.76 -19.66 -13.07
C HIS A 476 0.17 -19.83 -11.68
N THR A 477 0.45 -18.89 -10.77
CA THR A 477 -0.11 -18.85 -9.42
C THR A 477 -0.83 -17.53 -9.18
N TRP A 478 -1.77 -17.51 -8.24
CA TRP A 478 -2.47 -16.28 -7.86
C TRP A 478 -1.49 -15.20 -7.37
N GLU A 479 -0.50 -15.61 -6.57
CA GLU A 479 0.51 -14.71 -6.01
C GLU A 479 1.38 -14.09 -7.10
N ALA A 480 1.90 -14.90 -8.03
CA ALA A 480 2.71 -14.40 -9.13
C ALA A 480 1.90 -13.45 -10.03
N TRP A 481 0.64 -13.79 -10.31
CA TRP A 481 -0.24 -12.93 -11.09
C TRP A 481 -0.50 -11.58 -10.41
N ALA A 482 -0.94 -11.61 -9.14
CA ALA A 482 -1.28 -10.39 -8.39
C ALA A 482 -0.03 -9.53 -8.14
N GLY A 483 1.11 -10.15 -7.83
CA GLY A 483 2.37 -9.46 -7.61
C GLY A 483 2.87 -8.79 -8.89
N GLN A 484 2.81 -9.50 -10.01
CA GLN A 484 3.17 -8.94 -11.31
C GLN A 484 2.21 -7.82 -11.72
N LYS A 485 0.91 -7.93 -11.43
CA LYS A 485 -0.06 -6.88 -11.70
C LYS A 485 0.23 -5.59 -10.93
N LEU A 486 0.64 -5.70 -9.66
CA LEU A 486 1.03 -4.55 -8.83
C LEU A 486 2.36 -3.94 -9.28
N LYS A 487 3.32 -4.78 -9.71
CA LYS A 487 4.66 -4.37 -10.13
C LYS A 487 4.69 -3.72 -11.51
N LYS A 488 4.03 -4.34 -12.49
CA LYS A 488 3.99 -3.95 -13.89
C LYS A 488 2.58 -4.20 -14.46
N PRO A 489 1.64 -3.26 -14.25
CA PRO A 489 0.23 -3.48 -14.54
C PRO A 489 -0.14 -3.74 -16.00
N ASP A 490 0.73 -3.42 -16.95
CA ASP A 490 0.55 -3.63 -18.39
C ASP A 490 1.06 -4.98 -18.89
N THR A 491 1.56 -5.85 -18.00
CA THR A 491 2.15 -7.16 -18.35
C THR A 491 1.18 -8.08 -19.09
N PHE A 492 -0.12 -8.03 -18.78
CA PHE A 492 -1.12 -8.95 -19.33
C PHE A 492 -1.92 -8.33 -20.47
N ARG A 493 -1.51 -7.15 -20.95
CA ARG A 493 -2.14 -6.47 -22.08
C ARG A 493 -1.96 -7.30 -23.35
N THR A 494 -3.06 -7.51 -24.07
CA THR A 494 -3.07 -8.13 -25.40
C THR A 494 -3.62 -7.12 -26.43
N GLU A 495 -3.70 -7.52 -27.70
CA GLU A 495 -4.35 -6.70 -28.73
C GLU A 495 -5.83 -6.41 -28.42
N ARG A 496 -6.50 -7.33 -27.69
CA ARG A 496 -7.92 -7.25 -27.36
C ARG A 496 -8.19 -6.78 -25.94
N VAL A 497 -7.29 -7.07 -25.01
CA VAL A 497 -7.44 -6.73 -23.58
C VAL A 497 -6.51 -5.59 -23.24
N LEU A 498 -7.10 -4.43 -22.94
CA LEU A 498 -6.34 -3.21 -22.64
C LEU A 498 -6.27 -3.00 -21.14
N ASP A 499 -5.05 -3.05 -20.62
CA ASP A 499 -4.77 -2.75 -19.22
C ASP A 499 -4.87 -1.26 -18.92
N LYS A 500 -5.75 -0.93 -17.98
CA LYS A 500 -6.07 0.44 -17.58
C LYS A 500 -5.40 0.86 -16.27
N MET A 501 -4.96 -0.11 -15.47
CA MET A 501 -4.34 0.14 -14.17
C MET A 501 -3.01 0.88 -14.37
N PRO A 502 -2.81 2.03 -13.72
CA PRO A 502 -1.58 2.81 -13.87
C PRO A 502 -0.47 2.25 -12.98
N ASN A 503 0.79 2.60 -13.28
CA ASN A 503 1.94 2.12 -12.53
C ASN A 503 2.25 3.05 -11.34
N PHE A 504 2.16 2.49 -10.13
CA PHE A 504 2.49 3.22 -8.89
C PHE A 504 3.98 3.16 -8.53
N HIS A 505 4.75 2.29 -9.21
CA HIS A 505 6.15 1.98 -8.97
C HIS A 505 6.39 1.63 -7.49
N LEU A 506 5.68 0.59 -7.04
CA LEU A 506 5.71 0.08 -5.67
C LEU A 506 7.03 -0.65 -5.40
N SER A 507 7.53 -0.56 -4.17
CA SER A 507 8.62 -1.41 -3.70
C SER A 507 8.13 -2.85 -3.46
N GLN A 508 9.05 -3.80 -3.38
CA GLN A 508 8.68 -5.20 -3.09
C GLN A 508 7.94 -5.31 -1.75
N ASP A 509 8.43 -4.64 -0.69
CA ASP A 509 7.78 -4.63 0.62
C ASP A 509 6.36 -4.06 0.61
N ASP A 510 6.05 -3.12 -0.30
CA ASP A 510 4.71 -2.56 -0.46
C ASP A 510 3.80 -3.52 -1.25
N ILE A 511 4.36 -4.21 -2.24
CA ILE A 511 3.68 -5.28 -2.99
C ILE A 511 3.31 -6.41 -2.04
N ASP A 512 4.24 -6.91 -1.23
CA ASP A 512 4.01 -8.02 -0.30
C ASP A 512 2.89 -7.70 0.71
N ALA A 513 2.90 -6.48 1.26
CA ALA A 513 1.86 -6.02 2.17
C ALA A 513 0.48 -5.92 1.49
N LEU A 514 0.44 -5.43 0.24
CA LEU A 514 -0.79 -5.40 -0.55
C LEU A 514 -1.26 -6.81 -0.94
N LEU A 515 -0.36 -7.74 -1.24
CA LEU A 515 -0.70 -9.13 -1.53
C LEU A 515 -1.37 -9.81 -0.33
N VAL A 516 -0.84 -9.60 0.88
CA VAL A 516 -1.49 -10.09 2.12
C VAL A 516 -2.90 -9.53 2.26
N LEU A 517 -3.09 -8.22 2.04
CA LEU A 517 -4.43 -7.62 2.07
C LEU A 517 -5.35 -8.20 0.99
N LEU A 518 -4.86 -8.30 -0.25
CA LEU A 518 -5.62 -8.79 -1.39
C LEU A 518 -6.05 -10.25 -1.20
N LYS A 519 -5.17 -11.08 -0.61
CA LYS A 519 -5.51 -12.45 -0.23
C LYS A 519 -6.59 -12.49 0.85
N GLY A 520 -6.60 -11.49 1.74
CA GLY A 520 -7.62 -11.29 2.78
C GLY A 520 -8.98 -10.81 2.25
N PHE A 521 -9.07 -10.31 1.02
CA PHE A 521 -10.34 -10.09 0.33
C PHE A 521 -10.86 -11.41 -0.25
N ASN A 522 -11.22 -12.34 0.62
CA ASN A 522 -11.69 -13.67 0.27
C ASN A 522 -13.22 -13.77 0.24
N GLY A 523 -13.97 -12.70 0.57
CA GLY A 523 -15.43 -12.71 0.62
C GLY A 523 -16.04 -13.47 1.81
N SER A 524 -15.23 -13.97 2.75
CA SER A 524 -15.70 -14.63 3.98
C SER A 524 -16.51 -13.67 4.85
N LYS A 525 -17.65 -14.14 5.36
CA LYS A 525 -18.49 -13.37 6.30
C LYS A 525 -18.56 -14.06 7.64
N ILE A 526 -17.77 -13.55 8.59
CA ILE A 526 -17.77 -14.06 9.96
C ILE A 526 -18.97 -13.50 10.73
N PRO A 527 -19.73 -14.33 11.47
CA PRO A 527 -20.82 -13.85 12.31
C PRO A 527 -20.34 -12.77 13.28
N SER A 528 -21.17 -11.75 13.54
CA SER A 528 -20.79 -10.60 14.38
C SER A 528 -20.24 -11.00 15.75
N LYS A 529 -20.75 -12.09 16.34
CA LYS A 529 -20.31 -12.60 17.66
C LYS A 529 -18.84 -13.02 17.72
N PHE A 530 -18.20 -13.31 16.59
CA PHE A 530 -16.78 -13.69 16.51
C PHE A 530 -15.90 -12.59 15.92
N ARG A 531 -16.48 -11.46 15.53
CA ARG A 531 -15.71 -10.31 15.07
C ARG A 531 -15.32 -9.45 16.27
N LYS A 532 -14.18 -8.76 16.19
CA LYS A 532 -13.85 -7.72 17.16
C LYS A 532 -14.85 -6.58 16.99
N ILE A 533 -15.87 -6.57 17.84
CA ILE A 533 -16.78 -5.43 17.97
C ILE A 533 -16.08 -4.44 18.89
N LEU A 534 -15.69 -3.30 18.34
CA LEU A 534 -15.18 -2.20 19.13
C LEU A 534 -16.28 -1.73 20.09
N SER A 535 -15.95 -1.57 21.37
CA SER A 535 -16.80 -0.86 22.32
C SER A 535 -17.03 0.58 21.86
N GLU A 536 -18.08 1.24 22.35
CA GLU A 536 -18.34 2.65 21.99
C GLU A 536 -17.14 3.56 22.33
N LYS A 537 -16.42 3.26 23.42
CA LYS A 537 -15.18 3.94 23.77
C LYS A 537 -14.08 3.73 22.72
N GLU A 538 -13.82 2.47 22.34
CA GLU A 538 -12.81 2.15 21.32
C GLU A 538 -13.17 2.77 19.96
N LYS A 539 -14.45 2.79 19.57
CA LYS A 539 -14.90 3.46 18.32
C LYS A 539 -14.60 4.96 18.32
N LYS A 540 -14.85 5.64 19.44
CA LYS A 540 -14.52 7.06 19.61
C LYS A 540 -13.01 7.29 19.51
N ILE A 541 -12.22 6.43 20.16
CA ILE A 541 -10.75 6.49 20.11
C ILE A 541 -10.24 6.32 18.68
N GLU A 542 -10.69 5.28 17.97
CA GLU A 542 -10.27 5.02 16.59
C GLU A 542 -10.72 6.14 15.62
N THR A 543 -11.92 6.69 15.83
CA THR A 543 -12.39 7.85 15.06
C THR A 543 -11.48 9.06 15.25
N GLY A 544 -11.12 9.38 16.50
CA GLY A 544 -10.19 10.46 16.80
C GLY A 544 -8.80 10.25 16.21
N ARG A 545 -8.22 9.05 16.33
CA ARG A 545 -6.90 8.70 15.75
C ARG A 545 -6.86 8.91 14.24
N ARG A 546 -7.95 8.55 13.52
CA ARG A 546 -8.08 8.80 12.07
C ARG A 546 -8.05 10.29 11.76
N ILE A 547 -8.75 11.12 12.53
CA ILE A 547 -8.79 12.58 12.34
C ILE A 547 -7.42 13.21 12.68
N ILE A 548 -6.82 12.84 13.81
CA ILE A 548 -5.47 13.25 14.23
C ILE A 548 -4.44 12.99 13.12
N THR A 549 -4.50 11.80 12.52
CA THR A 549 -3.62 11.42 11.40
C THR A 549 -3.94 12.21 10.14
N LYS A 550 -5.23 12.40 9.80
CA LYS A 550 -5.69 13.10 8.60
C LYS A 550 -5.20 14.55 8.53
N TYR A 551 -5.14 15.24 9.67
CA TYR A 551 -4.79 16.66 9.76
C TYR A 551 -3.41 16.93 10.38
N ASN A 552 -2.59 15.89 10.57
CA ASN A 552 -1.25 15.98 11.13
C ASN A 552 -1.18 16.64 12.52
N CYS A 553 -2.13 16.38 13.41
CA CYS A 553 -2.10 17.02 14.74
C CYS A 553 -0.79 16.69 15.49
N ARG A 554 -0.21 15.51 15.24
CA ARG A 554 1.09 15.06 15.77
C ARG A 554 2.29 15.85 15.24
N GLY A 555 2.19 16.54 14.11
CA GLY A 555 3.26 17.41 13.62
C GLY A 555 3.53 18.58 14.57
N CYS A 556 2.51 19.03 15.30
CA CYS A 556 2.63 20.11 16.28
C CYS A 556 2.56 19.61 17.73
N HIS A 557 1.62 18.71 18.02
CA HIS A 557 1.30 18.24 19.37
C HIS A 557 1.87 16.86 19.66
N ASN A 558 2.13 16.58 20.93
CA ASN A 558 2.32 15.20 21.38
C ASN A 558 0.94 14.58 21.66
N VAL A 559 0.67 13.43 21.03
CA VAL A 559 -0.59 12.68 21.17
C VAL A 559 -0.26 11.21 21.34
N GLU A 560 -0.60 10.66 22.51
CA GLU A 560 -0.32 9.28 22.91
C GLU A 560 1.19 8.99 22.96
N GLY A 561 1.98 9.96 23.42
CA GLY A 561 3.44 9.84 23.49
C GLY A 561 4.16 10.08 22.16
N GLU A 562 3.44 10.17 21.03
CA GLU A 562 4.01 10.39 19.70
C GLU A 562 3.81 11.83 19.20
N GLY A 563 4.73 12.31 18.35
CA GLY A 563 4.64 13.61 17.68
C GLY A 563 5.40 14.73 18.38
N GLY A 564 4.95 15.97 18.17
CA GLY A 564 5.67 17.18 18.56
C GLY A 564 6.80 17.54 17.61
N ASP A 565 6.74 17.13 16.34
CA ASP A 565 7.83 17.28 15.37
C ASP A 565 8.31 18.72 15.20
N ILE A 566 7.40 19.69 15.27
CA ILE A 566 7.70 21.11 15.17
C ILE A 566 8.72 21.59 16.22
N GLN A 567 8.80 20.91 17.37
CA GLN A 567 9.72 21.28 18.46
C GLN A 567 11.19 21.24 18.02
N LYS A 568 11.53 20.43 17.01
CA LYS A 568 12.87 20.36 16.39
C LYS A 568 13.29 21.68 15.74
N TYR A 569 12.32 22.48 15.29
CA TYR A 569 12.54 23.71 14.52
C TYR A 569 12.34 24.98 15.37
N LEU A 570 11.79 24.86 16.58
CA LEU A 570 11.55 25.98 17.48
C LEU A 570 12.71 26.19 18.45
N LYS A 571 13.25 27.41 18.50
CA LYS A 571 14.43 27.74 19.31
C LYS A 571 14.19 27.74 20.83
N ALA A 572 12.96 27.97 21.28
CA ALA A 572 12.64 28.12 22.70
C ALA A 572 11.50 27.19 23.12
N LYS A 573 11.69 26.46 24.24
CA LYS A 573 10.67 25.57 24.81
C LYS A 573 9.36 26.30 25.15
N SER A 574 9.43 27.60 25.47
CA SER A 574 8.24 28.43 25.72
C SER A 574 7.33 28.63 24.49
N GLN A 575 7.83 28.30 23.29
CA GLN A 575 7.10 28.37 22.03
C GLN A 575 6.51 27.01 21.62
N TYR A 576 6.78 25.94 22.38
CA TYR A 576 6.29 24.61 22.04
C TYR A 576 4.77 24.53 22.16
N PRO A 577 4.09 23.92 21.17
CA PRO A 577 2.69 23.57 21.36
C PRO A 577 2.54 22.65 22.57
N PRO A 578 1.44 22.76 23.34
CA PRO A 578 1.22 21.90 24.49
C PRO A 578 1.07 20.43 24.05
N PRO A 579 1.53 19.45 24.86
CA PRO A 579 1.10 18.08 24.69
C PRO A 579 -0.43 18.01 24.84
N LEU A 580 -1.06 17.10 24.12
CA LEU A 580 -2.49 16.82 24.26
C LEU A 580 -2.70 15.54 25.06
N GLU A 581 -1.90 14.51 24.79
CA GLU A 581 -1.97 13.21 25.45
C GLU A 581 -0.54 12.70 25.69
N MET A 582 -0.06 12.67 26.94
CA MET A 582 1.33 12.30 27.27
C MET A 582 1.48 11.74 28.70
N GLY A 583 1.72 10.42 28.85
CA GLY A 583 1.79 9.79 30.16
C GLY A 583 0.44 9.91 30.89
N ASN A 584 0.45 10.50 32.10
CA ASN A 584 -0.76 10.80 32.88
C ASN A 584 -1.40 12.16 32.50
N TYR A 585 -0.94 12.80 31.43
CA TYR A 585 -1.50 14.05 30.96
C TYR A 585 -2.55 13.78 29.89
N HIS A 586 -3.81 14.09 30.17
CA HIS A 586 -4.93 13.97 29.24
C HIS A 586 -5.65 15.31 29.12
N VAL A 587 -5.80 15.83 27.90
CA VAL A 587 -6.38 17.18 27.73
C VAL A 587 -7.87 17.20 28.06
N GLY A 588 -8.57 16.06 27.89
CA GLY A 588 -10.01 15.93 28.20
C GLY A 588 -10.33 16.00 29.69
N GLU A 589 -9.38 15.66 30.58
CA GLU A 589 -9.53 15.83 32.03
C GLU A 589 -9.57 17.31 32.43
N ARG A 590 -8.89 18.17 31.68
CA ARG A 590 -8.70 19.58 32.03
C ARG A 590 -9.71 20.48 31.36
N LEU A 591 -9.98 20.23 30.09
CA LEU A 591 -10.77 21.11 29.25
C LEU A 591 -12.23 20.72 29.24
N LYS A 592 -13.08 21.74 29.18
CA LYS A 592 -14.49 21.56 28.92
C LYS A 592 -14.72 21.05 27.50
N SER A 593 -15.52 20.00 27.31
CA SER A 593 -15.83 19.41 26.00
C SER A 593 -16.52 20.43 25.09
N SER A 594 -17.40 21.25 25.67
CA SER A 594 -18.11 22.35 24.99
C SER A 594 -17.16 23.46 24.50
N TRP A 595 -16.19 23.83 25.33
CA TRP A 595 -15.15 24.79 24.98
C TRP A 595 -14.23 24.24 23.89
N LEU A 596 -13.77 22.99 24.04
CA LEU A 596 -12.88 22.34 23.07
C LEU A 596 -13.54 22.24 21.69
N TYR A 597 -14.83 21.87 21.65
CA TYR A 597 -15.62 21.85 20.42
C TYR A 597 -15.64 23.23 19.74
N SER A 598 -15.92 24.28 20.50
CA SER A 598 -15.99 25.66 20.00
C SER A 598 -14.60 26.16 19.54
N PHE A 599 -13.56 25.84 20.30
CA PHE A 599 -12.18 26.20 20.01
C PHE A 599 -11.66 25.51 18.74
N LEU A 600 -11.95 24.24 18.53
CA LEU A 600 -11.55 23.51 17.33
C LEU A 600 -12.24 24.05 16.06
N ARG A 601 -13.47 24.57 16.17
CA ARG A 601 -14.15 25.24 15.05
C ARG A 601 -13.56 26.60 14.71
N SER A 602 -13.25 27.39 15.73
CA SER A 602 -12.76 28.76 15.56
C SER A 602 -11.74 29.10 16.64
N PRO A 603 -10.46 28.74 16.45
CA PRO A 603 -9.44 28.90 17.47
C PRO A 603 -9.25 30.36 17.88
N THR A 604 -9.54 30.69 19.14
CA THR A 604 -9.22 32.00 19.72
C THR A 604 -7.77 32.04 20.22
N PRO A 605 -7.13 33.22 20.32
CA PRO A 605 -5.83 33.31 20.97
C PRO A 605 -5.93 32.93 22.45
N VAL A 606 -5.25 31.85 22.86
CA VAL A 606 -5.15 31.43 24.27
C VAL A 606 -3.84 31.88 24.91
N ARG A 607 -2.76 31.93 24.12
CA ARG A 607 -1.43 32.41 24.52
C ARG A 607 -0.94 33.38 23.47
N THR A 608 -0.89 34.66 23.80
CA THR A 608 -0.59 35.75 22.85
C THR A 608 0.90 35.84 22.48
N TRP A 609 1.80 35.36 23.34
CA TRP A 609 3.25 35.37 23.12
C TRP A 609 3.79 34.20 22.28
N ILE A 610 2.94 33.20 21.96
CA ILE A 610 3.34 32.07 21.11
C ILE A 610 3.14 32.44 19.64
N LYS A 611 4.21 32.29 18.84
CA LYS A 611 4.19 32.55 17.39
C LYS A 611 3.53 31.42 16.61
N VAL A 612 3.77 30.18 17.01
CA VAL A 612 3.09 28.99 16.47
C VAL A 612 1.70 28.88 17.10
N LYS A 613 0.74 29.55 16.50
CA LYS A 613 -0.65 29.54 16.96
C LYS A 613 -1.38 28.30 16.45
N MET A 614 -2.40 27.84 17.19
CA MET A 614 -3.31 26.80 16.68
C MET A 614 -3.95 27.29 15.38
N PRO A 615 -3.81 26.57 14.25
CA PRO A 615 -4.33 27.04 12.97
C PRO A 615 -5.80 26.64 12.79
N THR A 616 -6.49 27.26 11.83
CA THR A 616 -7.92 27.01 11.57
C THR A 616 -8.07 25.92 10.51
N PHE A 617 -8.60 24.76 10.92
CA PHE A 617 -8.94 23.67 10.02
C PHE A 617 -10.41 23.78 9.56
N ALA A 618 -10.70 23.34 8.34
CA ALA A 618 -12.07 23.21 7.84
C ALA A 618 -12.69 21.89 8.29
N PHE A 619 -12.79 21.68 9.61
CA PHE A 619 -13.43 20.49 10.16
C PHE A 619 -14.94 20.48 9.88
N SER A 620 -15.45 19.30 9.55
CA SER A 620 -16.90 19.05 9.64
C SER A 620 -17.36 18.90 11.09
N ASP A 621 -18.64 19.12 11.33
CA ASP A 621 -19.28 18.96 12.65
C ASP A 621 -18.99 17.58 13.27
N GLN A 622 -19.00 16.54 12.44
CA GLN A 622 -18.70 15.17 12.86
C GLN A 622 -17.22 15.00 13.24
N GLU A 623 -16.30 15.67 12.55
CA GLU A 623 -14.87 15.61 12.90
C GLU A 623 -14.56 16.35 14.19
N VAL A 624 -15.15 17.53 14.40
CA VAL A 624 -15.00 18.26 15.67
C VAL A 624 -15.55 17.42 16.83
N LYS A 625 -16.76 16.87 16.66
CA LYS A 625 -17.35 15.95 17.64
C LYS A 625 -16.45 14.75 17.91
N GLY A 626 -15.94 14.10 16.86
CA GLY A 626 -15.07 12.93 16.99
C GLY A 626 -13.75 13.22 17.72
N LEU A 627 -13.16 14.41 17.52
CA LEU A 627 -11.98 14.85 18.27
C LEU A 627 -12.30 15.12 19.75
N THR A 628 -13.42 15.81 20.03
CA THR A 628 -13.85 16.07 21.41
C THR A 628 -14.12 14.76 22.15
N GLU A 629 -14.88 13.84 21.53
CA GLU A 629 -15.18 12.52 22.10
C GLU A 629 -13.92 11.66 22.29
N TYR A 630 -12.93 11.80 21.41
CA TYR A 630 -11.63 11.14 21.55
C TYR A 630 -10.92 11.58 22.82
N PHE A 631 -10.72 12.89 23.03
CA PHE A 631 -10.00 13.38 24.21
C PHE A 631 -10.75 13.08 25.51
N GLU A 632 -12.08 13.11 25.49
CA GLU A 632 -12.92 12.68 26.61
C GLU A 632 -12.77 11.17 26.87
N ALA A 633 -12.80 10.33 25.83
CA ALA A 633 -12.60 8.89 25.97
C ALA A 633 -11.20 8.51 26.46
N MET A 634 -10.17 9.28 26.12
CA MET A 634 -8.80 9.06 26.60
C MET A 634 -8.62 9.43 28.08
N SER A 635 -9.52 10.23 28.64
CA SER A 635 -9.43 10.76 30.02
C SER A 635 -10.08 9.82 31.04
N PRO A 636 -9.33 9.25 32.00
CA PRO A 636 -9.90 8.48 33.10
C PRO A 636 -10.85 9.33 33.97
N GLY A 637 -12.14 8.96 34.01
CA GLY A 637 -13.12 9.59 34.94
C GLY A 637 -13.70 10.93 34.49
N ALA A 638 -13.40 11.42 33.28
CA ALA A 638 -14.05 12.61 32.73
C ALA A 638 -15.42 12.25 32.15
N GLU A 639 -16.51 12.74 32.74
CA GLU A 639 -17.87 12.69 32.15
C GLU A 639 -18.18 13.98 31.39
N TYR A 640 -19.06 13.94 30.39
CA TYR A 640 -19.55 15.14 29.72
C TYR A 640 -20.18 16.09 30.75
N GLU A 641 -19.89 17.39 30.67
CA GLU A 641 -20.42 18.39 31.61
C GLU A 641 -21.94 18.49 31.54
N THR A 642 -22.66 17.68 32.32
CA THR A 642 -24.09 17.87 32.55
C THR A 642 -24.30 18.70 33.80
N GLY A 643 -24.85 19.91 33.65
CA GLY A 643 -25.40 20.68 34.78
C GLY A 643 -24.48 21.69 35.48
N VAL A 644 -23.35 22.12 34.88
CA VAL A 644 -22.48 23.15 35.50
C VAL A 644 -22.88 24.57 35.08
N HIS A 645 -24.14 24.91 35.32
CA HIS A 645 -24.57 26.29 35.55
C HIS A 645 -25.06 26.38 37.00
N LYS A 646 -24.16 26.21 37.96
CA LYS A 646 -24.41 26.73 39.31
C LYS A 646 -24.21 28.24 39.23
N GLU A 647 -25.17 29.01 39.74
CA GLU A 647 -25.05 30.46 39.89
C GLU A 647 -23.68 30.79 40.48
N LYS A 648 -22.97 31.73 39.85
CA LYS A 648 -21.71 32.23 40.38
C LYS A 648 -22.04 32.96 41.68
N ASP A 649 -21.60 32.42 42.82
CA ASP A 649 -21.65 33.14 44.08
C ASP A 649 -20.78 34.40 43.97
N ASN A 650 -21.44 35.56 43.88
CA ASN A 650 -20.77 36.85 43.70
C ASN A 650 -19.80 37.17 44.84
N ALA A 651 -20.05 36.69 46.06
CA ALA A 651 -19.16 36.91 47.19
C ALA A 651 -17.84 36.13 47.05
N VAL A 652 -17.92 34.89 46.54
CA VAL A 652 -16.73 34.06 46.27
C VAL A 652 -15.93 34.64 45.11
N ALA A 653 -16.60 35.10 44.04
CA ALA A 653 -15.95 35.73 42.90
C ALA A 653 -15.22 37.03 43.28
N GLN A 654 -15.84 37.86 44.13
CA GLN A 654 -15.25 39.11 44.62
C GLN A 654 -14.02 38.85 45.51
N LYS A 655 -14.10 37.88 46.41
CA LYS A 655 -12.96 37.48 47.25
C LYS A 655 -11.81 36.86 46.46
N GLY A 656 -12.13 36.11 45.40
CA GLY A 656 -11.14 35.62 44.42
C GLY A 656 -10.43 36.77 43.69
N ALA A 657 -11.16 37.79 43.25
CA ALA A 657 -10.57 38.97 42.60
C ALA A 657 -9.66 39.77 43.55
N GLU A 658 -10.04 39.90 44.83
CA GLU A 658 -9.20 40.48 45.88
C GLU A 658 -7.91 39.67 46.08
N MET A 659 -7.99 38.33 46.09
CA MET A 659 -6.81 37.46 46.21
C MET A 659 -5.87 37.55 45.00
N VAL A 660 -6.39 37.58 43.78
CA VAL A 660 -5.58 37.77 42.55
C VAL A 660 -4.82 39.09 42.59
N THR A 661 -5.44 40.13 43.13
CA THR A 661 -4.83 41.46 43.30
C THR A 661 -3.81 41.46 44.44
N TYR A 662 -4.15 40.85 45.60
CA TYR A 662 -3.29 40.77 46.78
C TYR A 662 -2.01 39.96 46.53
N MET A 663 -2.12 38.84 45.82
CA MET A 663 -0.98 37.98 45.45
C MET A 663 -0.21 38.50 44.22
N ASP A 664 -0.56 39.68 43.72
CA ASP A 664 0.07 40.34 42.57
C ASP A 664 0.19 39.42 41.34
N CYS A 665 -0.82 38.55 41.14
CA CYS A 665 -0.80 37.57 40.07
C CYS A 665 -0.73 38.24 38.69
N GLY A 666 -1.25 39.47 38.58
CA GLY A 666 -1.22 40.30 37.37
C GLY A 666 0.19 40.65 36.87
N ARG A 667 1.23 40.64 37.73
CA ARG A 667 2.63 40.82 37.27
C ARG A 667 3.10 39.72 36.32
N CYS A 668 2.56 38.51 36.48
CA CYS A 668 2.88 37.34 35.64
C CYS A 668 1.74 36.98 34.67
N HIS A 669 0.50 37.32 35.01
CA HIS A 669 -0.73 36.98 34.30
C HIS A 669 -1.50 38.22 33.79
N ASP A 670 -0.76 39.20 33.27
CA ASP A 670 -1.30 40.44 32.69
C ASP A 670 -2.27 40.17 31.52
N ASP A 671 -3.25 41.06 31.35
CA ASP A 671 -4.32 41.08 30.34
C ASP A 671 -3.77 41.03 28.91
N GLY A 672 -3.34 39.85 28.50
CA GLY A 672 -2.96 39.52 27.12
C GLY A 672 -1.54 39.90 26.70
N GLN A 673 -0.70 40.53 27.53
CA GLN A 673 0.68 40.88 27.10
C GLN A 673 1.76 39.85 27.51
N LYS A 674 1.63 39.19 28.67
CA LYS A 674 2.68 38.26 29.17
C LYS A 674 2.18 36.95 29.80
N GLY A 675 0.87 36.75 30.00
CA GLY A 675 0.32 35.53 30.63
C GLY A 675 -1.09 35.14 30.16
N ILE A 676 -1.59 33.99 30.63
CA ILE A 676 -2.93 33.47 30.29
C ILE A 676 -3.97 34.35 30.97
N GLU A 677 -4.92 34.88 30.20
CA GLU A 677 -6.05 35.66 30.71
C GLU A 677 -6.89 34.81 31.68
N PHE A 678 -6.96 35.19 32.96
CA PHE A 678 -7.68 34.40 33.98
C PHE A 678 -9.18 34.28 33.70
N SER A 679 -9.77 35.27 33.02
CA SER A 679 -11.18 35.24 32.58
C SER A 679 -11.47 34.00 31.70
N LEU A 680 -10.51 33.61 30.84
CA LEU A 680 -10.60 32.47 29.93
C LEU A 680 -10.47 31.13 30.67
N ALA A 681 -9.79 31.09 31.82
CA ALA A 681 -9.61 29.86 32.59
C ALA A 681 -10.96 29.26 33.01
N SER A 682 -11.88 30.10 33.51
CA SER A 682 -13.24 29.66 33.91
C SER A 682 -14.10 29.16 32.74
N GLN A 683 -13.86 29.69 31.54
CA GLN A 683 -14.57 29.30 30.32
C GLN A 683 -14.03 28.01 29.72
N ARG A 684 -12.72 27.76 29.91
CA ARG A 684 -11.98 26.65 29.29
C ARG A 684 -11.85 25.43 30.17
N LEU A 685 -11.57 25.61 31.45
CA LEU A 685 -11.22 24.54 32.37
C LEU A 685 -12.46 23.98 33.06
N ARG A 686 -12.44 22.68 33.37
CA ARG A 686 -13.41 22.06 34.28
C ARG A 686 -13.21 22.60 35.69
N GLN A 687 -14.26 22.56 36.51
CA GLN A 687 -14.31 23.28 37.79
C GLN A 687 -13.24 22.78 38.77
N GLU A 688 -13.02 21.47 38.79
CA GLU A 688 -12.02 20.76 39.59
C GLU A 688 -10.56 21.06 39.18
N TRP A 689 -10.36 21.78 38.07
CA TRP A 689 -9.05 22.21 37.56
C TRP A 689 -8.80 23.72 37.64
N ILE A 690 -9.75 24.48 38.20
CA ILE A 690 -9.55 25.90 38.53
C ILE A 690 -8.87 25.92 39.91
N PRO A 691 -7.61 26.40 40.01
CA PRO A 691 -6.83 26.39 41.25
C PRO A 691 -7.49 27.10 42.43
#